data_AF-A0A521S2A4-F1
#
_entry.id   AF-A0A521S2A4-F1
#
_cell.length_a   1.000
_cell.length_b   1.000
_cell.length_c   1.000
_cell.angle_alpha   90.00
_cell.angle_beta   90.00
_cell.angle_gamma   90.00
#
_symmetry.space_group_name_H-M   'P 1'
#
loop_
_entity.id
_entity.type
_entity.pdbx_description
1 polymer ?
#
loop_
_entity_poly.entity_id
_entity_poly.type
_entity_poly.pdbx_seq_one_letter_code
_entity_poly.pdbx_strand_id
1 'polypeptide(L)'
;MHRRPRGGGDHRDPGLVGLLRGRRRLVRGCGQGLAPRCPRSQPRRPWGGERPGRPVDGDGSAGSPPGVARGVGDGDRRPRRRESGEAGRADLRWPGRRPRDGCPPVHLGQRPRREQARERPGSTRAAHRTSRGGRRVTRSAAEIGAGLAQAREARPIRLGERIHVVGAAGAGASAAALHAAWAGAVVTACDAGGPSPYTAAFAEAGLELLTGHAAAHVTTTPPPDRLAVTKALTAIAPDHPELQAARAAGIPIEPWQQVVADAAYGKRLVAVAGTHGKSTTAGWLLAAVPHASAFVGALLPSVVGAPSTAIHRADAKRFVVEADEYAGNFDPYRPSIAVLTSVEWDHPDVFADELAVRDAFDAWIRRSAWHDGHRPVLVANIGDRGARLVAEQLSGWEGGVLATQVLDEDASPGPAIAAARERYRTGGGPAEAIVATITALDPGGTTLEIFGLPRAGDPLVVRLATAGRHNAANALTVIGVASLLGGDPVQVARGVGRFRGVGRRLERKGEAAGVVVYDDYGHHPTAISVTIAAVRQREPGRRVWAVYEPLTFHRTAALLEDFAVALATADAVAVADIWAGRDTDTTVASSAALAEAVARRRPGIPHGAPGSVEATADWLAGQVAAGDVVLVMGGGQSYRIGERLLAALSKR
;
A
#
# COMPACT_ATOMS: atom_id res chain seq x y z
N MET A 1 56.39 -6.00 -26.56
CA MET A 1 56.75 -4.75 -27.28
C MET A 1 56.46 -4.95 -28.77
N HIS A 2 55.91 -3.95 -29.46
CA HIS A 2 55.82 -3.84 -30.95
C HIS A 2 55.06 -4.99 -31.70
N ARG A 3 54.47 -4.79 -32.88
CA ARG A 3 54.05 -3.57 -33.61
C ARG A 3 52.82 -3.96 -34.47
N ARG A 4 51.75 -3.15 -34.47
CA ARG A 4 50.82 -3.06 -35.63
C ARG A 4 51.56 -2.32 -36.76
N PRO A 5 51.26 -2.57 -38.06
CA PRO A 5 50.22 -1.76 -38.72
C PRO A 5 49.41 -2.45 -39.85
N ARG A 6 48.19 -1.92 -40.07
CA ARG A 6 47.50 -1.53 -41.34
C ARG A 6 47.58 -2.45 -42.59
N GLY A 7 46.54 -2.58 -43.42
CA GLY A 7 45.19 -2.00 -43.36
C GLY A 7 44.70 -1.46 -44.72
N GLY A 8 43.38 -1.53 -44.96
CA GLY A 8 42.74 -1.15 -46.23
C GLY A 8 42.74 -2.29 -47.27
N GLY A 9 41.75 -2.38 -48.17
CA GLY A 9 40.50 -1.60 -48.24
C GLY A 9 39.82 -1.69 -49.61
N ASP A 10 38.50 -1.44 -49.61
CA ASP A 10 37.64 -1.07 -50.76
C ASP A 10 37.55 -2.05 -51.97
N HIS A 11 36.37 -2.68 -52.16
CA HIS A 11 35.51 -2.34 -53.32
C HIS A 11 34.15 -3.08 -53.34
N ARG A 12 33.09 -2.26 -53.24
CA ARG A 12 31.88 -2.18 -54.10
C ARG A 12 31.10 -3.45 -54.50
N ASP A 13 29.85 -3.46 -54.03
CA ASP A 13 28.61 -3.95 -54.66
C ASP A 13 28.56 -3.66 -56.20
N PRO A 14 27.81 -4.41 -57.04
CA PRO A 14 26.36 -4.56 -56.90
C PRO A 14 25.80 -5.99 -57.09
N GLY A 15 24.85 -6.37 -56.22
CA GLY A 15 24.16 -7.67 -56.27
C GLY A 15 23.12 -7.89 -57.38
N LEU A 16 22.31 -8.94 -57.22
CA LEU A 16 20.95 -8.99 -57.80
C LEU A 16 19.98 -9.90 -57.01
N VAL A 17 18.69 -9.61 -57.21
CA VAL A 17 17.50 -10.25 -56.65
C VAL A 17 17.38 -11.74 -56.99
N GLY A 18 16.88 -12.57 -56.06
CA GLY A 18 16.50 -13.96 -56.36
C GLY A 18 15.79 -14.71 -55.22
N LEU A 19 14.46 -14.62 -55.13
CA LEU A 19 13.67 -15.58 -54.34
C LEU A 19 13.60 -16.93 -55.09
N LEU A 20 13.70 -18.07 -54.38
CA LEU A 20 12.55 -19.00 -54.26
C LEU A 20 12.77 -20.23 -53.33
N ARG A 21 11.70 -20.48 -52.57
CA ARG A 21 11.30 -21.64 -51.77
C ARG A 21 11.82 -23.04 -52.19
N GLY A 22 12.85 -23.53 -51.51
CA GLY A 22 12.84 -24.65 -50.53
C GLY A 22 12.19 -26.03 -50.80
N ARG A 23 12.81 -27.08 -50.23
CA ARG A 23 12.27 -28.41 -49.83
C ARG A 23 13.14 -28.93 -48.65
N ARG A 24 12.59 -29.46 -47.54
CA ARG A 24 12.39 -30.91 -47.25
C ARG A 24 13.60 -31.77 -47.66
N ARG A 25 14.20 -32.66 -46.84
CA ARG A 25 13.66 -33.48 -45.73
C ARG A 25 14.79 -34.33 -45.05
N LEU A 26 14.50 -34.97 -43.90
CA LEU A 26 15.16 -36.19 -43.34
C LEU A 26 16.60 -36.05 -42.74
N VAL A 27 17.06 -36.86 -41.76
CA VAL A 27 16.41 -37.55 -40.59
C VAL A 27 17.48 -38.10 -39.61
N ARG A 28 17.05 -38.67 -38.45
CA ARG A 28 17.81 -39.28 -37.32
C ARG A 28 18.36 -38.28 -36.28
N GLY A 29 18.40 -38.61 -34.98
CA GLY A 29 17.82 -39.78 -34.29
C GLY A 29 18.40 -40.02 -32.88
N CYS A 30 17.57 -40.52 -31.95
CA CYS A 30 17.85 -40.88 -30.54
C CYS A 30 18.17 -39.69 -29.59
N GLY A 31 17.68 -39.67 -28.34
CA GLY A 31 16.65 -40.52 -27.74
C GLY A 31 16.37 -40.23 -26.24
N GLN A 32 15.10 -40.41 -25.82
CA GLN A 32 14.54 -40.77 -24.49
C GLN A 32 15.09 -40.08 -23.21
N GLY A 33 14.30 -39.61 -22.24
CA GLY A 33 12.84 -39.59 -21.99
C GLY A 33 12.57 -38.70 -20.75
N LEU A 34 11.41 -38.67 -20.09
CA LEU A 34 10.08 -39.27 -20.30
C LEU A 34 9.05 -38.41 -19.52
N ALA A 35 7.77 -38.37 -19.94
CA ALA A 35 6.71 -37.60 -19.26
C ALA A 35 5.34 -38.33 -19.31
N PRO A 36 4.46 -38.14 -18.30
CA PRO A 36 3.16 -38.81 -18.24
C PRO A 36 2.13 -38.26 -19.25
N ARG A 37 1.10 -39.05 -19.56
CA ARG A 37 0.14 -38.80 -20.67
C ARG A 37 -1.27 -38.50 -20.18
N CYS A 38 -1.99 -37.67 -20.94
CA CYS A 38 -3.46 -37.67 -20.99
C CYS A 38 -3.98 -38.49 -22.19
N PRO A 39 -5.12 -39.20 -22.09
CA PRO A 39 -5.80 -39.84 -23.22
C PRO A 39 -6.87 -38.91 -23.87
N ARG A 40 -7.24 -39.19 -25.13
CA ARG A 40 -8.32 -38.51 -25.90
C ARG A 40 -8.90 -39.40 -27.01
N SER A 41 -10.22 -39.64 -27.00
CA SER A 41 -11.08 -39.96 -28.17
C SER A 41 -12.54 -40.05 -27.68
N GLN A 42 -13.53 -39.26 -28.12
CA GLN A 42 -14.16 -39.10 -29.46
C GLN A 42 -15.07 -40.29 -29.89
N PRO A 43 -16.08 -40.12 -30.78
CA PRO A 43 -16.90 -38.91 -31.09
C PRO A 43 -18.40 -39.19 -31.44
N ARG A 44 -19.29 -38.15 -31.50
CA ARG A 44 -20.28 -37.81 -32.59
C ARG A 44 -21.35 -36.77 -32.17
N ARG A 45 -22.38 -36.53 -33.00
CA ARG A 45 -23.29 -35.35 -33.14
C ARG A 45 -24.79 -35.78 -33.21
N PRO A 46 -25.79 -34.91 -33.52
CA PRO A 46 -26.27 -33.65 -32.91
C PRO A 46 -27.79 -33.73 -32.56
N TRP A 47 -28.60 -32.67 -32.83
CA TRP A 47 -30.03 -32.42 -32.48
C TRP A 47 -30.26 -32.00 -31.00
N GLY A 48 -31.23 -31.15 -30.64
CA GLY A 48 -32.07 -30.24 -31.46
C GLY A 48 -33.39 -29.84 -30.79
N GLY A 49 -33.74 -28.55 -30.75
CA GLY A 49 -35.12 -28.06 -30.52
C GLY A 49 -35.51 -27.49 -29.13
N GLU A 50 -36.10 -26.29 -29.18
CA GLU A 50 -37.32 -25.83 -28.46
C GLU A 50 -37.39 -25.58 -26.93
N ARG A 51 -38.28 -24.61 -26.61
CA ARG A 51 -38.97 -24.26 -25.34
C ARG A 51 -40.49 -24.36 -25.67
N PRO A 52 -41.48 -24.19 -24.73
CA PRO A 52 -41.41 -23.88 -23.30
C PRO A 52 -42.30 -24.79 -22.40
N GLY A 53 -42.46 -24.47 -21.11
CA GLY A 53 -43.56 -25.02 -20.29
C GLY A 53 -43.53 -24.63 -18.80
N ARG A 54 -44.67 -24.11 -18.29
CA ARG A 54 -45.11 -24.28 -16.90
C ARG A 54 -46.13 -25.44 -16.86
N PRO A 55 -46.37 -26.07 -15.70
CA PRO A 55 -47.68 -25.88 -15.07
C PRO A 55 -47.57 -25.47 -13.59
N VAL A 56 -48.66 -25.63 -12.84
CA VAL A 56 -49.03 -24.94 -11.59
C VAL A 56 -49.91 -25.89 -10.71
N ASP A 57 -49.88 -25.70 -9.39
CA ASP A 57 -50.70 -26.35 -8.32
C ASP A 57 -50.58 -27.89 -8.13
N GLY A 58 -50.87 -28.47 -6.94
CA GLY A 58 -51.27 -27.88 -5.65
C GLY A 58 -51.52 -28.91 -4.52
N ASP A 59 -52.04 -28.40 -3.38
CA ASP A 59 -52.69 -29.09 -2.23
C ASP A 59 -51.98 -30.13 -1.33
N GLY A 60 -52.47 -30.25 -0.08
CA GLY A 60 -52.21 -31.39 0.82
C GLY A 60 -52.09 -31.09 2.33
N SER A 61 -53.18 -30.80 3.04
CA SER A 61 -53.18 -30.47 4.49
C SER A 61 -53.76 -31.56 5.42
N ALA A 62 -52.99 -32.03 6.41
CA ALA A 62 -53.39 -32.73 7.65
C ALA A 62 -52.15 -32.85 8.58
N GLY A 63 -52.20 -33.13 9.89
CA GLY A 63 -53.28 -33.33 10.87
C GLY A 63 -52.68 -33.88 12.19
N SER A 64 -53.29 -33.61 13.36
CA SER A 64 -52.72 -33.93 14.70
C SER A 64 -53.77 -34.64 15.60
N PRO A 65 -53.47 -35.02 16.87
CA PRO A 65 -52.57 -36.08 17.33
C PRO A 65 -53.28 -37.11 18.27
N PRO A 66 -52.56 -38.13 18.79
CA PRO A 66 -52.32 -38.24 20.26
C PRO A 66 -50.93 -38.86 20.60
N GLY A 67 -50.48 -39.04 21.86
CA GLY A 67 -50.99 -38.65 23.18
C GLY A 67 -50.59 -39.63 24.32
N VAL A 68 -50.75 -39.21 25.60
CA VAL A 68 -50.64 -40.01 26.87
C VAL A 68 -49.21 -40.47 27.28
N ALA A 69 -48.67 -40.23 28.50
CA ALA A 69 -48.98 -39.38 29.69
C ALA A 69 -47.70 -39.35 30.62
N ARG A 70 -47.62 -39.10 31.95
CA ARG A 70 -48.60 -38.95 33.06
C ARG A 70 -48.05 -38.24 34.34
N GLY A 71 -47.87 -36.91 34.34
CA GLY A 71 -47.48 -36.14 35.56
C GLY A 71 -46.00 -36.31 35.97
N VAL A 72 -45.52 -35.93 37.17
CA VAL A 72 -46.12 -35.30 38.37
C VAL A 72 -44.98 -34.47 39.05
N GLY A 73 -45.16 -33.32 39.71
CA GLY A 73 -46.34 -32.46 39.87
C GLY A 73 -46.25 -31.50 41.09
N ASP A 74 -47.02 -30.41 41.05
CA ASP A 74 -47.33 -29.42 42.12
C ASP A 74 -46.24 -28.42 42.60
N GLY A 75 -46.67 -27.23 43.07
CA GLY A 75 -45.78 -26.23 43.73
C GLY A 75 -45.93 -24.72 43.39
N ASP A 76 -47.13 -24.13 43.32
CA ASP A 76 -47.28 -22.66 43.16
C ASP A 76 -47.07 -21.87 44.48
N ARG A 77 -46.43 -20.68 44.41
CA ARG A 77 -46.58 -19.54 45.36
C ARG A 77 -45.78 -18.27 44.98
N ARG A 78 -46.51 -17.16 44.79
CA ARG A 78 -46.10 -15.76 45.13
C ARG A 78 -46.15 -15.56 46.68
N PRO A 79 -45.69 -14.46 47.35
CA PRO A 79 -45.65 -13.05 46.87
C PRO A 79 -44.65 -12.02 47.51
N ARG A 80 -44.72 -10.77 47.00
CA ARG A 80 -44.59 -9.43 47.66
C ARG A 80 -43.41 -9.07 48.61
N ARG A 81 -42.61 -8.09 48.14
CA ARG A 81 -42.37 -6.71 48.69
C ARG A 81 -42.25 -6.49 50.23
N ARG A 82 -41.12 -5.93 50.68
CA ARG A 82 -41.04 -4.92 51.78
C ARG A 82 -39.77 -4.07 51.70
N GLU A 83 -39.81 -2.86 52.30
CA GLU A 83 -38.67 -1.92 52.44
C GLU A 83 -38.04 -1.96 53.85
N SER A 84 -36.75 -1.59 53.95
CA SER A 84 -36.12 -0.96 55.14
C SER A 84 -34.64 -0.58 54.89
N GLY A 85 -34.11 0.41 55.64
CA GLY A 85 -32.66 0.67 55.76
C GLY A 85 -32.19 2.08 55.38
N GLU A 86 -32.03 2.96 56.38
CA GLU A 86 -31.41 4.30 56.26
C GLU A 86 -30.04 4.38 56.96
N ALA A 87 -29.34 5.50 56.70
CA ALA A 87 -28.26 6.10 57.50
C ALA A 87 -26.86 5.44 57.49
N GLY A 88 -25.83 6.26 57.77
CA GLY A 88 -24.44 5.77 57.94
C GLY A 88 -23.30 6.58 57.29
N ARG A 89 -23.35 7.92 57.21
CA ARG A 89 -22.12 8.72 56.93
C ARG A 89 -21.34 8.94 58.22
N ALA A 90 -20.03 8.74 58.18
CA ALA A 90 -19.11 9.05 59.28
C ALA A 90 -18.12 10.16 58.87
N ASP A 91 -17.98 11.18 59.73
CA ASP A 91 -17.00 12.26 59.60
C ASP A 91 -15.59 11.80 60.00
N LEU A 92 -14.56 12.36 59.37
CA LEU A 92 -13.22 12.51 59.98
C LEU A 92 -12.84 13.99 59.98
N ARG A 93 -12.31 14.48 61.11
CA ARG A 93 -11.98 15.89 61.34
C ARG A 93 -10.60 16.03 61.97
N TRP A 94 -9.86 17.05 61.55
CA TRP A 94 -8.88 17.82 62.33
C TRP A 94 -8.83 19.26 61.72
N PRO A 95 -8.20 20.28 62.33
CA PRO A 95 -8.92 21.54 62.56
C PRO A 95 -8.32 22.75 61.82
N GLY A 96 -9.04 23.88 61.82
CA GLY A 96 -8.58 25.14 61.22
C GLY A 96 -8.32 26.27 62.23
N ARG A 97 -7.83 27.41 61.73
CA ARG A 97 -7.90 28.75 62.38
C ARG A 97 -8.13 29.84 61.32
N ARG A 98 -8.36 31.08 61.76
CA ARG A 98 -9.14 32.13 61.05
C ARG A 98 -8.31 33.20 60.32
N PRO A 99 -8.92 33.97 59.38
CA PRO A 99 -8.24 34.93 58.49
C PRO A 99 -8.14 36.36 59.08
N ARG A 100 -7.60 37.30 58.27
CA ARG A 100 -7.69 38.76 58.47
C ARG A 100 -7.91 39.53 57.16
N ASP A 101 -8.42 40.74 57.33
CA ASP A 101 -9.07 41.62 56.34
C ASP A 101 -8.11 42.57 55.61
N GLY A 102 -8.61 43.30 54.59
CA GLY A 102 -8.00 44.54 54.10
C GLY A 102 -8.22 44.90 52.62
N CYS A 103 -9.21 45.75 52.31
CA CYS A 103 -9.34 46.40 50.97
C CYS A 103 -10.26 47.64 50.99
N PRO A 104 -9.76 48.81 50.55
CA PRO A 104 -10.59 49.92 50.04
C PRO A 104 -9.99 50.63 48.78
N PRO A 105 -10.67 51.60 48.13
CA PRO A 105 -12.04 51.49 47.61
C PRO A 105 -12.25 52.03 46.17
N VAL A 106 -13.24 51.45 45.48
CA VAL A 106 -14.22 52.00 44.51
C VAL A 106 -14.05 53.43 43.94
N HIS A 107 -14.24 53.58 42.61
CA HIS A 107 -15.07 54.67 42.04
C HIS A 107 -15.87 54.24 40.79
N LEU A 108 -16.99 54.91 40.51
CA LEU A 108 -18.04 54.53 39.54
C LEU A 108 -18.07 55.46 38.30
N GLY A 109 -18.45 54.93 37.13
CA GLY A 109 -18.39 55.65 35.84
C GLY A 109 -19.44 55.29 34.78
N GLN A 110 -20.73 55.36 35.13
CA GLN A 110 -21.93 55.56 34.27
C GLN A 110 -22.20 54.67 33.00
N ARG A 111 -23.47 54.64 32.59
CA ARG A 111 -24.00 53.94 31.39
C ARG A 111 -24.74 54.93 30.48
N PRO A 112 -24.87 54.64 29.18
CA PRO A 112 -26.18 54.74 28.53
C PRO A 112 -26.75 53.37 28.09
N ARG A 113 -27.86 53.36 27.35
CA ARG A 113 -28.83 52.24 27.29
C ARG A 113 -28.97 51.60 25.91
N ARG A 114 -29.31 50.30 25.92
CA ARG A 114 -30.17 49.54 24.97
C ARG A 114 -29.83 49.60 23.47
N GLU A 115 -29.67 48.42 22.88
CA GLU A 115 -30.84 47.80 22.21
C GLU A 115 -30.79 46.26 22.31
N GLN A 116 -31.83 45.57 21.81
CA GLN A 116 -31.95 44.11 21.88
C GLN A 116 -32.03 43.48 20.49
N ALA A 117 -31.12 42.55 20.20
CA ALA A 117 -31.31 41.52 19.18
C ALA A 117 -30.95 40.16 19.79
N ARG A 118 -31.67 39.09 19.42
CA ARG A 118 -31.47 37.74 19.93
C ARG A 118 -30.71 36.91 18.90
N GLU A 119 -29.61 36.27 19.31
CA GLU A 119 -29.10 35.09 18.61
C GLU A 119 -28.40 34.13 19.58
N ARG A 120 -28.23 32.86 19.17
CA ARG A 120 -27.84 31.74 20.05
C ARG A 120 -26.32 31.49 19.99
N PRO A 121 -25.69 31.04 21.10
CA PRO A 121 -24.24 30.88 21.16
C PRO A 121 -23.74 29.66 20.36
N GLY A 122 -22.83 29.90 19.42
CA GLY A 122 -22.14 28.86 18.64
C GLY A 122 -20.70 28.62 19.10
N SER A 123 -20.38 27.36 19.41
CA SER A 123 -19.05 26.75 19.55
C SER A 123 -17.81 27.64 19.77
N THR A 124 -17.30 27.65 21.01
CA THR A 124 -15.92 28.09 21.31
C THR A 124 -14.88 27.06 20.83
N ARG A 125 -14.38 27.20 19.60
CA ARG A 125 -13.17 26.49 19.16
C ARG A 125 -11.95 27.07 19.89
N ALA A 126 -11.40 26.32 20.85
CA ALA A 126 -10.14 26.66 21.49
C ALA A 126 -8.98 26.53 20.48
N ALA A 127 -8.39 27.65 20.07
CA ALA A 127 -7.25 27.65 19.17
C ALA A 127 -5.97 27.25 19.92
N HIS A 128 -5.46 26.04 19.66
CA HIS A 128 -4.10 25.68 20.08
C HIS A 128 -3.09 26.62 19.41
N ARG A 129 -2.35 27.38 20.23
CA ARG A 129 -1.29 28.29 19.76
C ARG A 129 -0.11 27.46 19.27
N THR A 130 0.02 27.30 17.96
CA THR A 130 1.23 26.76 17.34
C THR A 130 2.42 27.69 17.55
N SER A 131 3.63 27.12 17.56
CA SER A 131 4.88 27.86 17.75
C SER A 131 5.18 28.78 16.56
N ARG A 132 5.81 29.93 16.85
CA ARG A 132 6.36 30.84 15.83
C ARG A 132 7.61 30.23 15.19
N GLY A 133 7.81 30.39 13.88
CA GLY A 133 9.13 30.31 13.25
C GLY A 133 9.20 29.62 11.89
N GLY A 134 8.37 28.61 11.63
CA GLY A 134 8.41 27.84 10.37
C GLY A 134 7.38 28.28 9.35
N ARG A 135 7.82 28.59 8.11
CA ARG A 135 6.94 28.75 6.95
C ARG A 135 6.48 27.35 6.51
N ARG A 136 5.22 26.97 6.76
CA ARG A 136 4.69 25.65 6.31
C ARG A 136 4.82 25.53 4.79
N VAL A 137 5.51 24.47 4.33
CA VAL A 137 5.75 24.15 2.90
C VAL A 137 4.76 23.08 2.39
N THR A 138 3.64 22.91 3.11
CA THR A 138 2.52 22.04 2.70
C THR A 138 1.80 22.68 1.52
N ARG A 139 1.86 22.06 0.34
CA ARG A 139 1.17 22.50 -0.88
C ARG A 139 -0.10 21.69 -1.08
N SER A 140 -1.20 22.32 -1.51
CA SER A 140 -2.42 21.56 -1.82
C SER A 140 -2.22 20.62 -3.02
N ALA A 141 -3.02 19.55 -3.08
CA ALA A 141 -3.04 18.64 -4.24
C ALA A 141 -3.37 19.38 -5.56
N ALA A 142 -4.13 20.49 -5.50
CA ALA A 142 -4.46 21.34 -6.64
C ALA A 142 -3.26 22.17 -7.13
N GLU A 143 -2.43 22.70 -6.22
CA GLU A 143 -1.18 23.40 -6.58
C GLU A 143 -0.15 22.44 -7.16
N ILE A 144 -0.05 21.21 -6.63
CA ILE A 144 0.89 20.20 -7.13
C ILE A 144 0.48 19.74 -8.54
N GLY A 145 -0.80 19.48 -8.76
CA GLY A 145 -1.36 19.10 -10.07
C GLY A 145 -1.62 20.26 -11.04
N ALA A 146 -1.06 21.46 -10.81
CA ALA A 146 -1.43 22.68 -11.54
C ALA A 146 -1.20 22.60 -13.06
N GLY A 147 -2.29 22.64 -13.82
CA GLY A 147 -2.27 22.54 -15.28
C GLY A 147 -2.12 21.11 -15.82
N LEU A 148 -2.37 20.09 -14.99
CA LEU A 148 -2.82 18.79 -15.46
C LEU A 148 -4.34 18.81 -15.69
N ALA A 149 -4.82 17.92 -16.55
CA ALA A 149 -6.25 17.61 -16.65
C ALA A 149 -6.75 17.00 -15.32
N GLN A 150 -7.99 17.31 -14.96
CA GLN A 150 -8.62 16.75 -13.75
C GLN A 150 -8.80 15.23 -13.87
N ALA A 151 -8.69 14.52 -12.75
CA ALA A 151 -8.92 13.09 -12.69
C ALA A 151 -10.38 12.78 -13.07
N ARG A 152 -10.54 11.93 -14.08
CA ARG A 152 -11.83 11.55 -14.69
C ARG A 152 -12.09 10.07 -14.54
N GLU A 153 -13.30 9.64 -14.87
CA GLU A 153 -13.59 8.21 -14.96
C GLU A 153 -12.72 7.53 -16.02
N ALA A 154 -12.44 6.25 -15.78
CA ALA A 154 -11.69 5.42 -16.70
C ALA A 154 -12.48 5.22 -18.00
N ARG A 155 -11.78 5.27 -19.14
CA ARG A 155 -12.31 4.92 -20.46
C ARG A 155 -11.42 3.85 -21.10
N PRO A 156 -11.88 3.12 -22.13
CA PRO A 156 -10.97 2.28 -22.89
C PRO A 156 -9.89 3.15 -23.57
N ILE A 157 -8.65 2.67 -23.53
CA ILE A 157 -7.58 3.12 -24.41
C ILE A 157 -7.92 2.64 -25.82
N ARG A 158 -7.85 3.51 -26.83
CA ARG A 158 -8.18 3.12 -28.22
C ARG A 158 -6.99 2.40 -28.86
N LEU A 159 -7.28 1.42 -29.72
CA LEU A 159 -6.27 0.84 -30.61
C LEU A 159 -5.67 1.96 -31.49
N GLY A 160 -4.35 2.12 -31.45
CA GLY A 160 -3.64 3.19 -32.14
C GLY A 160 -3.58 4.54 -31.41
N GLU A 161 -4.16 4.69 -30.21
CA GLU A 161 -4.08 5.92 -29.40
C GLU A 161 -2.62 6.26 -29.09
N ARG A 162 -2.20 7.49 -29.35
CA ARG A 162 -0.80 7.92 -29.23
C ARG A 162 -0.56 8.51 -27.84
N ILE A 163 0.21 7.82 -27.00
CA ILE A 163 0.45 8.26 -25.61
C ILE A 163 1.95 8.49 -25.42
N HIS A 164 2.32 9.70 -24.98
CA HIS A 164 3.70 10.03 -24.60
C HIS A 164 3.86 9.98 -23.07
N VAL A 165 4.83 9.23 -22.56
CA VAL A 165 5.02 9.00 -21.13
C VAL A 165 6.32 9.64 -20.65
N VAL A 166 6.21 10.59 -19.72
CA VAL A 166 7.32 11.41 -19.23
C VAL A 166 7.78 10.94 -17.85
N GLY A 167 9.09 10.75 -17.69
CA GLY A 167 9.68 10.17 -16.48
C GLY A 167 9.49 8.65 -16.42
N ALA A 168 9.54 8.01 -17.60
CA ALA A 168 9.14 6.63 -17.81
C ALA A 168 10.10 5.59 -17.18
N ALA A 169 11.23 6.02 -16.61
CA ALA A 169 12.09 5.17 -15.80
C ALA A 169 11.65 5.11 -14.32
N GLY A 170 10.62 5.84 -13.93
CA GLY A 170 9.96 5.74 -12.62
C GLY A 170 8.88 4.65 -12.54
N ALA A 171 8.80 3.96 -11.39
CA ALA A 171 7.96 2.78 -11.12
C ALA A 171 6.52 2.80 -11.67
N GLY A 172 5.81 3.92 -11.52
CA GLY A 172 4.42 4.07 -11.97
C GLY A 172 4.28 4.51 -13.44
N ALA A 173 5.21 5.33 -13.92
CA ALA A 173 5.22 5.77 -15.31
C ALA A 173 5.61 4.62 -16.26
N SER A 174 6.58 3.78 -15.87
CA SER A 174 6.92 2.57 -16.63
C SER A 174 5.73 1.60 -16.71
N ALA A 175 4.99 1.46 -15.61
CA ALA A 175 3.76 0.66 -15.57
C ALA A 175 2.64 1.23 -16.47
N ALA A 176 2.49 2.56 -16.50
CA ALA A 176 1.54 3.22 -17.39
C ALA A 176 1.89 3.02 -18.87
N ALA A 177 3.18 3.12 -19.23
CA ALA A 177 3.67 2.86 -20.58
C ALA A 177 3.39 1.42 -21.03
N LEU A 178 3.75 0.44 -20.20
CA LEU A 178 3.53 -0.99 -20.46
C LEU A 178 2.02 -1.31 -20.60
N HIS A 179 1.19 -0.85 -19.68
CA HIS A 179 -0.26 -1.08 -19.74
C HIS A 179 -0.96 -0.41 -20.92
N ALA A 180 -0.49 0.77 -21.34
CA ALA A 180 -0.96 1.40 -22.58
C ALA A 180 -0.58 0.59 -23.82
N ALA A 181 0.67 0.14 -23.92
CA ALA A 181 1.16 -0.65 -25.05
C ALA A 181 0.40 -2.00 -25.16
N TRP A 182 0.21 -2.70 -24.04
CA TRP A 182 -0.59 -3.93 -23.99
C TRP A 182 -2.09 -3.72 -24.22
N ALA A 183 -2.59 -2.49 -24.12
CA ALA A 183 -3.95 -2.11 -24.54
C ALA A 183 -4.04 -1.70 -26.03
N GLY A 184 -2.92 -1.71 -26.77
CA GLY A 184 -2.86 -1.36 -28.19
C GLY A 184 -2.60 0.12 -28.50
N ALA A 185 -2.15 0.92 -27.52
CA ALA A 185 -1.68 2.28 -27.78
C ALA A 185 -0.34 2.29 -28.53
N VAL A 186 -0.10 3.33 -29.32
CA VAL A 186 1.23 3.67 -29.82
C VAL A 186 1.92 4.51 -28.74
N VAL A 187 2.75 3.86 -27.93
CA VAL A 187 3.42 4.48 -26.78
C VAL A 187 4.81 4.98 -27.18
N THR A 188 5.16 6.18 -26.70
CA THR A 188 6.53 6.68 -26.66
C THR A 188 6.87 7.08 -25.22
N ALA A 189 8.13 6.94 -24.82
CA ALA A 189 8.55 7.09 -23.44
C ALA A 189 9.89 7.83 -23.35
N CYS A 190 10.06 8.73 -22.37
CA CYS A 190 11.32 9.45 -22.14
C CYS A 190 11.70 9.51 -20.65
N ASP A 191 13.01 9.61 -20.36
CA ASP A 191 13.53 9.88 -19.02
C ASP A 191 14.92 10.54 -19.05
N ALA A 192 15.16 11.50 -18.16
CA ALA A 192 16.47 12.13 -17.98
C ALA A 192 17.54 11.19 -17.37
N GLY A 193 17.13 10.21 -16.57
CA GLY A 193 18.04 9.25 -15.93
C GLY A 193 18.49 8.09 -16.84
N GLY A 194 17.87 7.93 -18.01
CA GLY A 194 18.06 6.75 -18.85
C GLY A 194 17.42 5.48 -18.26
N PRO A 195 17.82 4.28 -18.72
CA PRO A 195 17.21 3.02 -18.29
C PRO A 195 17.35 2.74 -16.78
N SER A 196 16.32 2.16 -16.19
CA SER A 196 16.29 1.78 -14.77
C SER A 196 15.81 0.33 -14.59
N PRO A 197 15.87 -0.23 -13.36
CA PRO A 197 15.24 -1.52 -13.06
C PRO A 197 13.74 -1.59 -13.41
N TYR A 198 13.04 -0.45 -13.49
CA TYR A 198 11.62 -0.36 -13.83
C TYR A 198 11.33 -0.41 -15.34
N THR A 199 12.35 -0.27 -16.19
CA THR A 199 12.22 -0.32 -17.66
C THR A 199 12.69 -1.66 -18.25
N ALA A 200 13.05 -2.65 -17.42
CA ALA A 200 13.55 -3.94 -17.90
C ALA A 200 12.56 -4.66 -18.84
N ALA A 201 11.26 -4.55 -18.59
CA ALA A 201 10.20 -5.12 -19.42
C ALA A 201 9.89 -4.33 -20.72
N PHE A 202 10.51 -3.15 -20.96
CA PHE A 202 10.22 -2.35 -22.15
C PHE A 202 10.60 -3.08 -23.44
N ALA A 203 11.76 -3.76 -23.46
CA ALA A 203 12.21 -4.54 -24.61
C ALA A 203 11.26 -5.71 -24.95
N GLU A 204 10.69 -6.38 -23.94
CA GLU A 204 9.68 -7.44 -24.12
C GLU A 204 8.34 -6.89 -24.65
N ALA A 205 8.03 -5.62 -24.36
CA ALA A 205 6.84 -4.92 -24.84
C ALA A 205 7.05 -4.16 -26.17
N GLY A 206 8.26 -4.19 -26.75
CA GLY A 206 8.59 -3.44 -27.97
C GLY A 206 8.69 -1.92 -27.78
N LEU A 207 8.95 -1.46 -26.56
CA LEU A 207 9.11 -0.05 -26.20
C LEU A 207 10.58 0.37 -26.15
N GLU A 208 10.85 1.58 -26.65
CA GLU A 208 12.14 2.26 -26.53
C GLU A 208 12.04 3.41 -25.52
N LEU A 209 13.12 3.66 -24.77
CA LEU A 209 13.22 4.77 -23.84
C LEU A 209 14.11 5.88 -24.43
N LEU A 210 13.49 7.00 -24.79
CA LEU A 210 14.17 8.20 -25.24
C LEU A 210 14.95 8.82 -24.08
N THR A 211 16.20 9.21 -24.32
CA THR A 211 17.08 9.78 -23.29
C THR A 211 16.94 11.30 -23.21
N GLY A 212 16.72 11.83 -22.01
CA GLY A 212 16.50 13.26 -21.80
C GLY A 212 15.07 13.70 -22.10
N HIS A 213 14.82 15.00 -22.01
CA HIS A 213 13.53 15.62 -22.26
C HIS A 213 13.62 16.69 -23.34
N ALA A 214 12.72 16.66 -24.32
CA ALA A 214 12.77 17.54 -25.48
C ALA A 214 11.39 17.82 -26.06
N ALA A 215 11.11 19.07 -26.43
CA ALA A 215 9.87 19.46 -27.11
C ALA A 215 9.60 18.62 -28.38
N ALA A 216 10.67 18.19 -29.06
CA ALA A 216 10.63 17.30 -30.22
C ALA A 216 9.93 15.95 -29.98
N HIS A 217 9.87 15.44 -28.74
CA HIS A 217 9.14 14.22 -28.40
C HIS A 217 7.61 14.42 -28.49
N VAL A 218 7.14 15.66 -28.29
CA VAL A 218 5.73 16.05 -28.32
C VAL A 218 5.34 16.62 -29.69
N THR A 219 6.21 17.41 -30.33
CA THR A 219 5.97 17.99 -31.67
C THR A 219 6.27 17.02 -32.82
N THR A 220 6.14 15.70 -32.58
CA THR A 220 6.20 14.68 -33.62
C THR A 220 4.98 14.77 -34.56
N THR A 221 5.10 14.21 -35.77
CA THR A 221 3.99 14.12 -36.73
C THR A 221 3.63 12.66 -36.98
N PRO A 222 2.39 12.20 -36.69
CA PRO A 222 1.36 12.90 -35.92
C PRO A 222 1.75 13.06 -34.42
N PRO A 223 1.23 14.07 -33.71
CA PRO A 223 1.52 14.29 -32.29
C PRO A 223 0.92 13.18 -31.40
N PRO A 224 1.24 13.13 -30.09
CA PRO A 224 0.51 12.31 -29.14
C PRO A 224 -0.92 12.84 -28.89
N ASP A 225 -1.89 11.94 -28.70
CA ASP A 225 -3.26 12.25 -28.26
C ASP A 225 -3.29 12.81 -26.82
N ARG A 226 -2.31 12.41 -25.99
CA ARG A 226 -2.12 12.88 -24.60
C ARG A 226 -0.71 12.60 -24.09
N LEU A 227 -0.27 13.41 -23.12
CA LEU A 227 0.88 13.13 -22.26
C LEU A 227 0.43 12.45 -20.96
N ALA A 228 1.26 11.56 -20.44
CA ALA A 228 1.11 10.90 -19.15
C ALA A 228 2.34 11.21 -18.29
N VAL A 229 2.14 11.90 -17.16
CA VAL A 229 3.23 12.49 -16.35
C VAL A 229 3.01 12.24 -14.86
N THR A 230 4.06 12.42 -14.03
CA THR A 230 3.89 12.41 -12.57
C THR A 230 3.42 13.77 -12.06
N LYS A 231 2.48 13.82 -11.11
CA LYS A 231 1.98 15.08 -10.51
C LYS A 231 3.08 15.91 -9.85
N ALA A 232 4.19 15.29 -9.44
CA ALA A 232 5.33 16.02 -8.89
C ALA A 232 6.03 16.89 -9.95
N LEU A 233 6.01 16.50 -11.24
CA LEU A 233 6.77 17.16 -12.30
C LEU A 233 6.31 18.61 -12.51
N THR A 234 4.99 18.85 -12.55
CA THR A 234 4.38 20.19 -12.62
C THR A 234 4.74 21.11 -11.46
N ALA A 235 5.15 20.53 -10.31
CA ALA A 235 5.46 21.27 -9.08
C ALA A 235 6.97 21.46 -8.82
N ILE A 236 7.84 20.75 -9.55
CA ILE A 236 9.33 20.86 -9.43
C ILE A 236 9.98 21.41 -10.71
N ALA A 237 9.35 21.24 -11.87
CA ALA A 237 9.83 21.67 -13.17
C ALA A 237 8.66 22.19 -14.03
N PRO A 238 8.05 23.35 -13.69
CA PRO A 238 6.96 23.92 -14.47
C PRO A 238 7.37 24.23 -15.92
N ASP A 239 8.64 24.61 -16.13
CA ASP A 239 9.23 24.93 -17.43
C ASP A 239 9.78 23.71 -18.20
N HIS A 240 9.34 22.51 -17.84
CA HIS A 240 9.74 21.28 -18.53
C HIS A 240 9.37 21.33 -20.03
N PRO A 241 10.31 21.07 -20.96
CA PRO A 241 10.12 21.41 -22.38
C PRO A 241 8.96 20.66 -23.04
N GLU A 242 8.70 19.43 -22.60
CA GLU A 242 7.57 18.62 -23.08
C GLU A 242 6.22 19.10 -22.52
N LEU A 243 6.19 19.66 -21.30
CA LEU A 243 4.97 20.24 -20.72
C LEU A 243 4.63 21.56 -21.40
N GLN A 244 5.63 22.40 -21.69
CA GLN A 244 5.46 23.63 -22.45
C GLN A 244 5.00 23.33 -23.88
N ALA A 245 5.64 22.37 -24.57
CA ALA A 245 5.25 21.96 -25.92
C ALA A 245 3.82 21.40 -26.00
N ALA A 246 3.43 20.54 -25.05
CA ALA A 246 2.07 20.01 -24.98
C ALA A 246 1.02 21.09 -24.75
N ARG A 247 1.28 22.05 -23.84
CA ARG A 247 0.39 23.21 -23.61
C ARG A 247 0.26 24.08 -24.87
N ALA A 248 1.36 24.36 -25.57
CA ALA A 248 1.35 25.13 -26.82
C ALA A 248 0.61 24.42 -27.96
N ALA A 249 0.65 23.09 -28.01
CA ALA A 249 -0.05 22.27 -28.99
C ALA A 249 -1.51 21.90 -28.60
N GLY A 250 -1.99 22.33 -27.41
CA GLY A 250 -3.32 21.98 -26.90
C GLY A 250 -3.48 20.50 -26.50
N ILE A 251 -2.38 19.76 -26.33
CA ILE A 251 -2.39 18.32 -26.04
C ILE A 251 -2.68 18.11 -24.54
N PRO A 252 -3.70 17.29 -24.17
CA PRO A 252 -4.00 16.97 -22.77
C PRO A 252 -2.81 16.38 -22.02
N ILE A 253 -2.52 16.92 -20.83
CA ILE A 253 -1.50 16.39 -19.92
C ILE A 253 -2.22 15.75 -18.74
N GLU A 254 -2.19 14.41 -18.67
CA GLU A 254 -2.86 13.63 -17.62
C GLU A 254 -1.83 13.07 -16.61
N PRO A 255 -2.23 12.85 -15.34
CA PRO A 255 -1.43 12.06 -14.40
C PRO A 255 -1.34 10.61 -14.90
N TRP A 256 -0.18 9.96 -14.81
CA TRP A 256 0.02 8.58 -15.32
C TRP A 256 -0.95 7.55 -14.71
N GLN A 257 -1.46 7.82 -13.51
CA GLN A 257 -2.51 7.02 -12.85
C GLN A 257 -3.81 6.98 -13.66
N GLN A 258 -4.11 8.00 -14.48
CA GLN A 258 -5.26 8.00 -15.39
C GLN A 258 -5.09 6.98 -16.53
N VAL A 259 -3.86 6.76 -17.01
CA VAL A 259 -3.55 5.71 -18.00
C VAL A 259 -3.68 4.31 -17.38
N VAL A 260 -3.21 4.14 -16.13
CA VAL A 260 -3.40 2.88 -15.38
C VAL A 260 -4.89 2.61 -15.11
N ALA A 261 -5.68 3.65 -14.79
CA ALA A 261 -7.13 3.54 -14.64
C ALA A 261 -7.83 3.17 -15.96
N ASP A 262 -7.47 3.81 -17.08
CA ASP A 262 -7.99 3.49 -18.41
C ASP A 262 -7.63 2.04 -18.84
N ALA A 263 -6.42 1.56 -18.52
CA ALA A 263 -6.02 0.17 -18.75
C ALA A 263 -6.73 -0.85 -17.82
N ALA A 264 -7.29 -0.38 -16.70
CA ALA A 264 -8.16 -1.16 -15.82
C ALA A 264 -9.65 -1.14 -16.26
N TYR A 265 -10.00 -0.39 -17.30
CA TYR A 265 -11.39 -0.27 -17.79
C TYR A 265 -12.04 -1.65 -18.06
N GLY A 266 -13.30 -1.79 -17.67
CA GLY A 266 -14.09 -3.02 -17.83
C GLY A 266 -13.71 -4.19 -16.90
N LYS A 267 -12.72 -4.03 -16.01
CA LYS A 267 -12.25 -5.08 -15.09
C LYS A 267 -12.72 -4.79 -13.67
N ARG A 268 -12.88 -5.83 -12.85
CA ARG A 268 -13.18 -5.66 -11.41
C ARG A 268 -11.96 -5.07 -10.71
N LEU A 269 -11.98 -3.76 -10.47
CA LEU A 269 -10.87 -3.01 -9.89
C LEU A 269 -10.82 -3.21 -8.38
N VAL A 270 -9.64 -3.58 -7.89
CA VAL A 270 -9.24 -3.70 -6.48
C VAL A 270 -8.10 -2.71 -6.25
N ALA A 271 -8.28 -1.74 -5.36
CA ALA A 271 -7.28 -0.70 -5.12
C ALA A 271 -6.75 -0.77 -3.69
N VAL A 272 -5.42 -0.88 -3.53
CA VAL A 272 -4.73 -1.05 -2.26
C VAL A 272 -4.04 0.26 -1.87
N ALA A 273 -4.54 0.89 -0.81
CA ALA A 273 -4.13 2.21 -0.36
C ALA A 273 -3.90 2.24 1.16
N GLY A 274 -3.32 3.34 1.65
CA GLY A 274 -2.96 3.53 3.06
C GLY A 274 -1.47 3.83 3.24
N THR A 275 -1.07 4.50 4.32
CA THR A 275 0.29 5.04 4.49
C THR A 275 1.39 4.00 4.27
N HIS A 276 1.29 2.81 4.87
CA HIS A 276 2.22 1.69 4.69
C HIS A 276 1.48 0.36 4.44
N GLY A 277 2.23 -0.69 4.11
CA GLY A 277 1.69 -2.02 3.74
C GLY A 277 1.21 -2.17 2.29
N LYS A 278 0.96 -1.08 1.56
CA LYS A 278 0.42 -1.06 0.17
C LYS A 278 1.02 -2.14 -0.77
N SER A 279 2.30 -2.01 -1.12
CA SER A 279 2.95 -2.87 -2.13
C SER A 279 3.04 -4.34 -1.69
N THR A 280 3.20 -4.59 -0.38
CA THR A 280 3.18 -5.95 0.18
C THR A 280 1.81 -6.59 -0.03
N THR A 281 0.74 -5.90 0.36
CA THR A 281 -0.65 -6.37 0.19
C THR A 281 -1.04 -6.53 -1.28
N ALA A 282 -0.65 -5.60 -2.15
CA ALA A 282 -0.92 -5.68 -3.60
C ALA A 282 -0.15 -6.84 -4.28
N GLY A 283 1.13 -7.05 -3.93
CA GLY A 283 1.92 -8.19 -4.40
C GLY A 283 1.40 -9.54 -3.89
N TRP A 284 0.86 -9.58 -2.67
CA TRP A 284 0.23 -10.79 -2.10
C TRP A 284 -1.10 -11.11 -2.79
N LEU A 285 -1.89 -10.08 -3.14
CA LEU A 285 -3.12 -10.24 -3.91
C LEU A 285 -2.86 -10.85 -5.30
N LEU A 286 -1.74 -10.55 -5.94
CA LEU A 286 -1.35 -11.21 -7.20
C LEU A 286 -1.10 -12.73 -7.05
N ALA A 287 -0.74 -13.20 -5.85
CA ALA A 287 -0.60 -14.62 -5.56
C ALA A 287 -1.93 -15.26 -5.11
N ALA A 288 -2.80 -14.52 -4.43
CA ALA A 288 -4.09 -15.00 -3.93
C ALA A 288 -5.24 -14.90 -4.95
N VAL A 289 -5.15 -13.99 -5.92
CA VAL A 289 -6.20 -13.68 -6.91
C VAL A 289 -5.73 -14.08 -8.32
N PRO A 290 -6.07 -15.30 -8.78
CA PRO A 290 -5.65 -15.76 -10.09
C PRO A 290 -6.35 -14.99 -11.21
N HIS A 291 -5.68 -14.90 -12.37
CA HIS A 291 -6.13 -14.16 -13.56
C HIS A 291 -6.42 -12.67 -13.32
N ALA A 292 -5.59 -12.02 -12.49
CA ALA A 292 -5.53 -10.56 -12.36
C ALA A 292 -4.38 -9.96 -13.18
N SER A 293 -4.63 -8.83 -13.83
CA SER A 293 -3.61 -7.85 -14.21
C SER A 293 -3.36 -6.91 -13.02
N ALA A 294 -2.24 -6.19 -12.98
CA ALA A 294 -1.96 -5.27 -11.90
C ALA A 294 -0.96 -4.16 -12.20
N PHE A 295 -0.99 -3.13 -11.35
CA PHE A 295 0.14 -2.25 -11.06
C PHE A 295 0.48 -2.35 -9.56
N VAL A 296 1.77 -2.53 -9.25
CA VAL A 296 2.34 -2.52 -7.90
C VAL A 296 3.58 -1.62 -7.94
N GLY A 297 3.74 -0.73 -6.96
CA GLY A 297 4.81 0.27 -6.91
C GLY A 297 6.20 -0.28 -6.57
N ALA A 298 6.28 -1.56 -6.19
CA ALA A 298 7.53 -2.30 -5.99
C ALA A 298 7.74 -3.31 -7.12
N LEU A 299 9.01 -3.59 -7.45
CA LEU A 299 9.34 -4.65 -8.40
C LEU A 299 8.85 -6.00 -7.90
N LEU A 300 8.03 -6.65 -8.72
CA LEU A 300 7.57 -8.01 -8.47
C LEU A 300 8.67 -9.00 -8.90
N PRO A 301 8.91 -10.08 -8.14
CA PRO A 301 9.82 -11.14 -8.57
C PRO A 301 9.43 -11.68 -9.96
N SER A 302 10.43 -11.97 -10.79
CA SER A 302 10.27 -12.48 -12.16
C SER A 302 9.76 -13.92 -12.18
N VAL A 303 8.46 -14.10 -11.92
CA VAL A 303 7.77 -15.40 -12.04
C VAL A 303 7.62 -15.79 -13.52
N VAL A 304 7.45 -14.80 -14.40
CA VAL A 304 7.53 -14.89 -15.88
C VAL A 304 8.02 -13.53 -16.39
N GLY A 305 8.92 -13.51 -17.38
CA GLY A 305 9.41 -12.29 -18.03
C GLY A 305 10.37 -11.44 -17.17
N ALA A 306 10.71 -10.26 -17.67
CA ALA A 306 11.58 -9.31 -16.97
C ALA A 306 10.93 -8.74 -15.69
N PRO A 307 11.72 -8.33 -14.67
CA PRO A 307 11.20 -7.65 -13.49
C PRO A 307 10.39 -6.41 -13.86
N SER A 308 9.24 -6.23 -13.19
CA SER A 308 8.25 -5.22 -13.57
C SER A 308 7.38 -4.79 -12.38
N THR A 309 6.90 -3.56 -12.44
CA THR A 309 5.82 -2.99 -11.61
C THR A 309 4.43 -3.24 -12.20
N ALA A 310 4.36 -3.69 -13.45
CA ALA A 310 3.13 -3.97 -14.18
C ALA A 310 3.02 -5.45 -14.60
N ILE A 311 1.86 -6.05 -14.33
CA ILE A 311 1.50 -7.42 -14.76
C ILE A 311 0.29 -7.33 -15.68
N HIS A 312 0.37 -7.91 -16.87
CA HIS A 312 -0.76 -8.04 -17.78
C HIS A 312 -1.09 -9.51 -18.04
N ARG A 313 -2.40 -9.82 -18.10
CA ARG A 313 -2.93 -11.06 -18.65
C ARG A 313 -4.10 -10.73 -19.58
N ALA A 314 -4.10 -11.29 -20.78
CA ALA A 314 -5.10 -10.98 -21.81
C ALA A 314 -6.53 -11.41 -21.42
N ASP A 315 -6.67 -12.37 -20.51
CA ASP A 315 -7.93 -12.89 -19.98
C ASP A 315 -8.36 -12.25 -18.64
N ALA A 316 -7.65 -11.21 -18.18
CA ALA A 316 -7.84 -10.65 -16.85
C ALA A 316 -9.19 -9.94 -16.69
N LYS A 317 -10.11 -10.58 -15.95
CA LYS A 317 -11.37 -9.97 -15.47
C LYS A 317 -11.20 -9.06 -14.24
N ARG A 318 -10.00 -9.05 -13.64
CA ARG A 318 -9.68 -8.33 -12.40
C ARG A 318 -8.44 -7.46 -12.61
N PHE A 319 -8.39 -6.31 -11.95
CA PHE A 319 -7.21 -5.45 -11.90
C PHE A 319 -6.88 -5.11 -10.45
N VAL A 320 -5.64 -5.35 -10.02
CA VAL A 320 -5.14 -4.94 -8.69
C VAL A 320 -4.24 -3.72 -8.86
N VAL A 321 -4.51 -2.63 -8.17
CA VAL A 321 -3.74 -1.38 -8.28
C VAL A 321 -3.21 -0.95 -6.92
N GLU A 322 -1.92 -0.64 -6.82
CA GLU A 322 -1.38 0.14 -5.70
C GLU A 322 -1.81 1.60 -5.87
N ALA A 323 -2.62 2.06 -4.93
CA ALA A 323 -3.27 3.36 -4.94
C ALA A 323 -2.59 4.30 -3.94
N ASP A 324 -1.76 5.18 -4.49
CA ASP A 324 -0.98 6.18 -3.78
C ASP A 324 -1.84 7.41 -3.41
N GLU A 325 -1.85 7.78 -2.14
CA GLU A 325 -2.54 8.95 -1.59
C GLU A 325 -1.87 10.29 -1.94
N TYR A 326 -0.58 10.31 -2.30
CA TYR A 326 0.17 11.54 -2.54
C TYR A 326 -0.52 12.47 -3.54
N ALA A 327 -0.86 13.69 -3.11
CA ALA A 327 -1.53 14.70 -3.93
C ALA A 327 -2.76 14.18 -4.70
N GLY A 328 -3.50 13.20 -4.13
CA GLY A 328 -4.64 12.58 -4.79
C GLY A 328 -4.24 11.71 -5.99
N ASN A 329 -3.07 11.05 -5.97
CA ASN A 329 -2.64 10.15 -7.04
C ASN A 329 -3.65 9.00 -7.28
N PHE A 330 -4.38 8.58 -6.25
CA PHE A 330 -5.49 7.63 -6.36
C PHE A 330 -6.76 8.17 -7.03
N ASP A 331 -6.85 9.46 -7.36
CA ASP A 331 -8.09 10.11 -7.81
C ASP A 331 -8.67 9.58 -9.13
N PRO A 332 -7.90 9.04 -10.10
CA PRO A 332 -8.46 8.35 -11.27
C PRO A 332 -9.10 6.99 -10.95
N TYR A 333 -8.75 6.37 -9.82
CA TYR A 333 -9.24 5.03 -9.48
C TYR A 333 -10.65 5.10 -8.88
N ARG A 334 -11.56 4.28 -9.42
CA ARG A 334 -12.94 4.08 -8.95
C ARG A 334 -13.11 2.59 -8.58
N PRO A 335 -12.55 2.14 -7.44
CA PRO A 335 -12.47 0.71 -7.14
C PRO A 335 -13.85 0.10 -6.85
N SER A 336 -13.99 -1.19 -7.13
CA SER A 336 -15.11 -2.01 -6.62
C SER A 336 -14.77 -2.65 -5.26
N ILE A 337 -13.47 -2.81 -4.98
CA ILE A 337 -12.95 -3.15 -3.66
C ILE A 337 -11.84 -2.14 -3.33
N ALA A 338 -12.12 -1.19 -2.45
CA ALA A 338 -11.10 -0.36 -1.83
C ALA A 338 -10.48 -1.14 -0.66
N VAL A 339 -9.16 -1.07 -0.50
CA VAL A 339 -8.44 -1.74 0.58
C VAL A 339 -7.60 -0.70 1.30
N LEU A 340 -7.76 -0.60 2.63
CA LEU A 340 -7.11 0.40 3.47
C LEU A 340 -6.25 -0.30 4.54
N THR A 341 -4.93 -0.29 4.35
CA THR A 341 -3.97 -1.01 5.19
C THR A 341 -3.59 -0.26 6.47
N SER A 342 -3.51 1.07 6.41
CA SER A 342 -3.20 1.98 7.53
C SER A 342 -3.47 3.44 7.14
N VAL A 343 -3.71 4.34 8.09
CA VAL A 343 -3.71 5.80 7.85
C VAL A 343 -2.98 6.52 9.00
N GLU A 344 -1.81 7.06 8.67
CA GLU A 344 -0.96 7.88 9.54
C GLU A 344 -0.55 9.15 8.79
N TRP A 345 -0.07 10.17 9.52
CA TRP A 345 0.39 11.42 8.91
C TRP A 345 1.71 11.21 8.17
N ASP A 346 1.65 11.26 6.83
CA ASP A 346 2.81 11.27 5.94
C ASP A 346 2.59 12.31 4.83
N HIS A 347 3.60 12.52 3.98
CA HIS A 347 3.67 13.55 2.94
C HIS A 347 3.31 14.94 3.49
N PRO A 348 4.09 15.50 4.45
CA PRO A 348 3.86 16.84 4.99
C PRO A 348 4.02 17.96 3.94
N ASP A 349 4.59 17.64 2.78
CA ASP A 349 4.58 18.48 1.57
C ASP A 349 3.20 18.59 0.90
N VAL A 350 2.20 17.81 1.34
CA VAL A 350 0.80 17.79 0.87
C VAL A 350 -0.23 17.89 1.99
N PHE A 351 -0.07 17.08 3.04
CA PHE A 351 -1.06 16.93 4.10
C PHE A 351 -0.64 17.72 5.35
N ALA A 352 -1.54 18.59 5.81
CA ALA A 352 -1.27 19.52 6.91
C ALA A 352 -1.19 18.86 8.30
N ASP A 353 -1.77 17.66 8.43
CA ASP A 353 -1.89 16.80 9.62
C ASP A 353 -2.55 15.45 9.23
N GLU A 354 -2.74 14.55 10.21
CA GLU A 354 -3.44 13.25 10.08
C GLU A 354 -4.88 13.37 9.54
N LEU A 355 -5.60 14.45 9.89
CA LEU A 355 -6.99 14.63 9.47
C LEU A 355 -7.07 14.90 7.97
N ALA A 356 -6.17 15.72 7.43
CA ALA A 356 -6.07 15.95 5.99
C ALA A 356 -5.81 14.66 5.19
N VAL A 357 -5.05 13.70 5.75
CA VAL A 357 -4.85 12.38 5.13
C VAL A 357 -6.15 11.56 5.16
N ARG A 358 -6.82 11.49 6.33
CA ARG A 358 -8.06 10.73 6.53
C ARG A 358 -9.21 11.24 5.65
N ASP A 359 -9.38 12.54 5.53
CA ASP A 359 -10.45 13.15 4.74
C ASP A 359 -10.22 12.93 3.23
N ALA A 360 -8.96 12.83 2.78
CA ALA A 360 -8.64 12.41 1.41
C ALA A 360 -9.00 10.93 1.16
N PHE A 361 -8.76 10.03 2.13
CA PHE A 361 -9.19 8.63 2.03
C PHE A 361 -10.72 8.48 2.03
N ASP A 362 -11.44 9.17 2.92
CA ASP A 362 -12.91 9.18 2.93
C ASP A 362 -13.48 9.67 1.59
N ALA A 363 -13.01 10.82 1.10
CA ALA A 363 -13.44 11.39 -0.17
C ALA A 363 -13.12 10.49 -1.37
N TRP A 364 -12.06 9.68 -1.32
CA TRP A 364 -11.73 8.68 -2.33
C TRP A 364 -12.64 7.44 -2.25
N ILE A 365 -12.82 6.87 -1.05
CA ILE A 365 -13.64 5.67 -0.83
C ILE A 365 -15.10 5.93 -1.21
N ARG A 366 -15.64 7.12 -0.92
CA ARG A 366 -17.01 7.49 -1.35
C ARG A 366 -17.22 7.47 -2.87
N ARG A 367 -16.15 7.55 -3.68
CA ARG A 367 -16.19 7.46 -5.14
C ARG A 367 -15.95 6.04 -5.67
N SER A 368 -15.92 5.02 -4.82
CA SER A 368 -15.87 3.62 -5.25
C SER A 368 -17.10 3.25 -6.10
N ALA A 369 -16.90 2.44 -7.13
CA ALA A 369 -17.91 2.14 -8.14
C ALA A 369 -18.53 0.73 -7.98
N TRP A 370 -19.78 0.61 -8.43
CA TRP A 370 -20.44 -0.68 -8.66
C TRP A 370 -19.79 -1.42 -9.83
N HIS A 371 -19.76 -2.75 -9.78
CA HIS A 371 -19.21 -3.57 -10.87
C HIS A 371 -19.97 -4.90 -10.97
N ASP A 372 -20.47 -5.24 -12.17
CA ASP A 372 -21.27 -6.45 -12.44
C ASP A 372 -22.43 -6.68 -11.43
N GLY A 373 -23.10 -5.61 -11.02
CA GLY A 373 -24.17 -5.64 -10.03
C GLY A 373 -23.72 -5.78 -8.56
N HIS A 374 -22.42 -5.96 -8.30
CA HIS A 374 -21.86 -5.92 -6.96
C HIS A 374 -21.66 -4.46 -6.49
N ARG A 375 -22.13 -4.17 -5.27
CA ARG A 375 -21.84 -2.92 -4.57
C ARG A 375 -20.33 -2.75 -4.31
N PRO A 376 -19.82 -1.50 -4.21
CA PRO A 376 -18.47 -1.28 -3.75
C PRO A 376 -18.29 -1.76 -2.29
N VAL A 377 -17.07 -2.21 -1.95
CA VAL A 377 -16.70 -2.64 -0.60
C VAL A 377 -15.39 -2.01 -0.16
N LEU A 378 -15.32 -1.51 1.08
CA LEU A 378 -14.07 -1.18 1.76
C LEU A 378 -13.61 -2.40 2.58
N VAL A 379 -12.38 -2.88 2.36
CA VAL A 379 -11.70 -3.78 3.29
C VAL A 379 -10.71 -2.97 4.12
N ALA A 380 -10.94 -2.84 5.42
CA ALA A 380 -10.15 -1.96 6.28
C ALA A 380 -9.47 -2.74 7.41
N ASN A 381 -8.16 -2.54 7.58
CA ASN A 381 -7.42 -2.98 8.76
C ASN A 381 -7.78 -2.10 9.96
N ILE A 382 -8.86 -2.43 10.68
CA ILE A 382 -9.31 -1.69 11.87
C ILE A 382 -8.39 -1.85 13.09
N GLY A 383 -7.35 -2.69 12.98
CA GLY A 383 -6.24 -2.73 13.92
C GLY A 383 -5.32 -1.51 13.82
N ASP A 384 -5.37 -0.77 12.71
CA ASP A 384 -4.78 0.57 12.62
C ASP A 384 -5.76 1.64 13.13
N ARG A 385 -5.23 2.66 13.83
CA ARG A 385 -6.01 3.74 14.43
C ARG A 385 -6.68 4.62 13.37
N GLY A 386 -5.98 5.00 12.30
CA GLY A 386 -6.51 5.93 11.30
C GLY A 386 -7.47 5.27 10.32
N ALA A 387 -7.17 4.05 9.86
CA ALA A 387 -8.06 3.25 9.01
C ALA A 387 -9.39 2.95 9.72
N ARG A 388 -9.36 2.68 11.03
CA ARG A 388 -10.56 2.63 11.89
C ARG A 388 -11.35 3.94 11.86
N LEU A 389 -10.70 5.09 12.02
CA LEU A 389 -11.38 6.39 12.02
C LEU A 389 -12.01 6.73 10.65
N VAL A 390 -11.36 6.36 9.55
CA VAL A 390 -11.96 6.46 8.20
C VAL A 390 -13.17 5.53 8.06
N ALA A 391 -13.10 4.29 8.56
CA ALA A 391 -14.24 3.37 8.55
C ALA A 391 -15.44 3.88 9.39
N GLU A 392 -15.18 4.66 10.45
CA GLU A 392 -16.22 5.35 11.24
C GLU A 392 -16.83 6.56 10.52
N GLN A 393 -16.05 7.28 9.69
CA GLN A 393 -16.55 8.42 8.92
C GLN A 393 -17.57 7.99 7.83
N LEU A 394 -17.46 6.78 7.29
CA LEU A 394 -18.27 6.24 6.18
C LEU A 394 -19.74 5.89 6.50
N SER A 395 -20.29 6.42 7.60
CA SER A 395 -21.74 6.50 7.79
C SER A 395 -22.44 7.09 6.54
N GLY A 396 -23.58 6.51 6.18
CA GLY A 396 -24.37 6.92 5.01
C GLY A 396 -23.74 6.66 3.63
N TRP A 397 -22.63 5.93 3.54
CA TRP A 397 -22.08 5.47 2.25
C TRP A 397 -22.76 4.17 1.79
N GLU A 398 -23.16 4.08 0.52
CA GLU A 398 -23.90 2.91 -0.02
C GLU A 398 -23.03 1.64 -0.19
N GLY A 399 -21.71 1.76 -0.02
CA GLY A 399 -20.80 0.61 -0.03
C GLY A 399 -20.88 -0.24 1.25
N GLY A 400 -20.40 -1.48 1.17
CA GLY A 400 -20.21 -2.35 2.34
C GLY A 400 -18.84 -2.15 2.99
N VAL A 401 -18.69 -2.59 4.24
CA VAL A 401 -17.39 -2.66 4.93
C VAL A 401 -17.09 -4.12 5.31
N LEU A 402 -15.85 -4.53 5.09
CA LEU A 402 -15.24 -5.73 5.66
C LEU A 402 -14.10 -5.30 6.58
N ALA A 403 -14.33 -5.36 7.89
CA ALA A 403 -13.32 -5.08 8.88
C ALA A 403 -12.34 -6.26 9.02
N THR A 404 -11.05 -5.98 9.07
CA THR A 404 -10.00 -6.96 9.37
C THR A 404 -9.17 -6.51 10.57
N GLN A 405 -8.88 -7.43 11.50
CA GLN A 405 -8.09 -7.11 12.69
C GLN A 405 -7.25 -8.30 13.17
N VAL A 406 -5.94 -8.08 13.33
CA VAL A 406 -5.14 -8.92 14.24
C VAL A 406 -5.36 -8.41 15.65
N LEU A 407 -5.86 -9.29 16.52
CA LEU A 407 -6.18 -9.06 17.91
C LEU A 407 -4.92 -9.13 18.78
N ASP A 408 -5.02 -8.54 19.97
CA ASP A 408 -4.04 -8.69 21.04
C ASP A 408 -4.38 -9.94 21.89
N GLU A 409 -3.41 -10.47 22.64
CA GLU A 409 -3.45 -11.84 23.18
C GLU A 409 -4.64 -12.10 24.13
N ASP A 410 -5.07 -11.10 24.91
CA ASP A 410 -6.22 -11.18 25.82
C ASP A 410 -7.60 -11.03 25.14
N ALA A 411 -7.66 -10.71 23.85
CA ALA A 411 -8.89 -10.26 23.19
C ALA A 411 -9.69 -11.40 22.52
N SER A 412 -10.87 -11.68 23.07
CA SER A 412 -11.80 -12.71 22.57
C SER A 412 -12.34 -12.43 21.15
N PRO A 413 -12.19 -13.36 20.18
CA PRO A 413 -12.63 -13.16 18.78
C PRO A 413 -14.12 -12.86 18.59
N GLY A 414 -15.02 -13.58 19.28
CA GLY A 414 -16.47 -13.40 19.14
C GLY A 414 -16.95 -11.99 19.49
N PRO A 415 -16.63 -11.47 20.69
CA PRO A 415 -16.87 -10.07 21.05
C PRO A 415 -16.25 -9.05 20.09
N ALA A 416 -15.04 -9.29 19.57
CA ALA A 416 -14.41 -8.40 18.59
C ALA A 416 -15.19 -8.34 17.26
N ILE A 417 -15.60 -9.50 16.73
CA ILE A 417 -16.47 -9.59 15.53
C ILE A 417 -17.80 -8.86 15.76
N ALA A 418 -18.44 -9.07 16.92
CA ALA A 418 -19.70 -8.41 17.26
C ALA A 418 -19.55 -6.88 17.37
N ALA A 419 -18.50 -6.40 18.05
CA ALA A 419 -18.21 -4.98 18.18
C ALA A 419 -17.93 -4.31 16.83
N ALA A 420 -17.22 -4.98 15.91
CA ALA A 420 -16.99 -4.47 14.57
C ALA A 420 -18.30 -4.38 13.74
N ARG A 421 -19.15 -5.41 13.79
CA ARG A 421 -20.46 -5.44 13.11
C ARG A 421 -21.41 -4.30 13.53
N GLU A 422 -21.34 -3.88 14.79
CA GLU A 422 -22.14 -2.76 15.31
C GLU A 422 -21.50 -1.39 15.04
N ARG A 423 -20.17 -1.27 15.26
CA ARG A 423 -19.44 0.00 15.17
C ARG A 423 -19.33 0.54 13.75
N TYR A 424 -19.08 -0.33 12.76
CA TYR A 424 -18.89 0.08 11.37
C TYR A 424 -20.18 -0.24 10.59
N ARG A 425 -21.06 0.76 10.48
CA ARG A 425 -22.35 0.65 9.77
C ARG A 425 -22.45 1.70 8.66
N THR A 426 -22.87 1.25 7.49
CA THR A 426 -22.98 2.04 6.26
C THR A 426 -24.40 1.97 5.69
N GLY A 427 -24.68 2.67 4.59
CA GLY A 427 -25.92 2.46 3.80
C GLY A 427 -26.00 1.03 3.24
N GLY A 428 -24.83 0.44 2.94
CA GLY A 428 -24.69 -1.00 2.64
C GLY A 428 -24.98 -1.95 3.83
N GLY A 429 -25.31 -1.44 5.02
CA GLY A 429 -25.66 -2.23 6.20
C GLY A 429 -24.54 -2.32 7.25
N PRO A 430 -24.63 -3.26 8.21
CA PRO A 430 -23.53 -3.53 9.14
C PRO A 430 -22.34 -4.14 8.42
N ALA A 431 -21.13 -3.88 8.90
CA ALA A 431 -19.91 -4.48 8.37
C ALA A 431 -19.89 -6.01 8.53
N GLU A 432 -19.20 -6.68 7.62
CA GLU A 432 -18.62 -8.00 7.88
C GLU A 432 -17.31 -7.83 8.65
N ALA A 433 -16.87 -8.85 9.38
CA ALA A 433 -15.64 -8.79 10.18
C ALA A 433 -14.91 -10.14 10.20
N ILE A 434 -13.62 -10.11 9.89
CA ILE A 434 -12.68 -11.23 10.01
C ILE A 434 -11.61 -10.81 11.02
N VAL A 435 -11.35 -11.63 12.02
CA VAL A 435 -10.33 -11.34 13.05
C VAL A 435 -9.34 -12.50 13.16
N ALA A 436 -8.13 -12.24 13.65
CA ALA A 436 -7.15 -13.28 13.90
C ALA A 436 -6.37 -13.05 15.19
N THR A 437 -6.07 -14.13 15.91
CA THR A 437 -5.09 -14.15 17.00
C THR A 437 -3.75 -14.69 16.48
N ILE A 438 -2.65 -14.23 17.06
CA ILE A 438 -1.32 -14.80 16.81
C ILE A 438 -1.09 -15.89 17.85
N THR A 439 -0.83 -17.13 17.41
CA THR A 439 -0.60 -18.28 18.30
C THR A 439 0.85 -18.74 18.33
N ALA A 440 1.69 -18.29 17.40
CA ALA A 440 3.14 -18.43 17.47
C ALA A 440 3.88 -17.36 16.67
N LEU A 441 5.00 -16.88 17.22
CA LEU A 441 6.00 -16.07 16.54
C LEU A 441 7.35 -16.77 16.67
N ASP A 442 7.91 -17.23 15.55
CA ASP A 442 9.20 -17.92 15.52
C ASP A 442 10.00 -17.52 14.26
N PRO A 443 11.30 -17.90 14.15
CA PRO A 443 12.15 -17.53 13.02
C PRO A 443 11.64 -17.97 11.64
N GLY A 444 10.90 -19.09 11.60
CA GLY A 444 10.29 -19.63 10.38
C GLY A 444 9.02 -18.91 9.94
N GLY A 445 8.44 -18.05 10.78
CA GLY A 445 7.28 -17.23 10.46
C GLY A 445 6.26 -17.09 11.59
N THR A 446 5.03 -16.78 11.23
CA THR A 446 3.94 -16.44 12.17
C THR A 446 2.76 -17.39 11.98
N THR A 447 2.25 -17.98 13.06
CA THR A 447 1.02 -18.79 13.06
C THR A 447 -0.16 -17.96 13.56
N LEU A 448 -1.29 -18.07 12.84
CA LEU A 448 -2.55 -17.39 13.11
C LEU A 448 -3.69 -18.40 13.30
N GLU A 449 -4.63 -18.05 14.16
CA GLU A 449 -5.99 -18.58 14.14
C GLU A 449 -6.92 -17.49 13.60
N ILE A 450 -7.66 -17.78 12.53
CA ILE A 450 -8.55 -16.81 11.86
C ILE A 450 -10.01 -17.18 12.11
N PHE A 451 -10.82 -16.17 12.45
CA PHE A 451 -12.23 -16.29 12.81
C PHE A 451 -13.10 -15.37 11.94
N GLY A 452 -14.36 -15.75 11.70
CA GLY A 452 -15.33 -14.97 10.94
C GLY A 452 -15.23 -15.14 9.42
N LEU A 453 -14.47 -16.14 8.92
CA LEU A 453 -14.35 -16.41 7.48
C LEU A 453 -15.55 -17.23 6.96
N PRO A 454 -16.41 -16.69 6.08
CA PRO A 454 -17.58 -17.42 5.61
C PRO A 454 -17.21 -18.74 4.91
N ARG A 455 -17.78 -19.86 5.36
CA ARG A 455 -17.54 -21.24 4.87
C ARG A 455 -16.16 -21.84 5.20
N ALA A 456 -15.29 -21.14 5.91
CA ALA A 456 -14.28 -21.81 6.72
C ALA A 456 -14.94 -22.30 8.03
N GLY A 457 -14.34 -23.30 8.67
CA GLY A 457 -14.60 -23.56 10.09
C GLY A 457 -13.74 -22.62 10.93
N ASP A 458 -14.32 -22.02 11.96
CA ASP A 458 -13.60 -21.17 12.91
C ASP A 458 -13.06 -22.02 14.09
N PRO A 459 -11.78 -21.89 14.49
CA PRO A 459 -10.72 -21.14 13.82
C PRO A 459 -10.15 -21.87 12.59
N LEU A 460 -9.83 -21.09 11.55
CA LEU A 460 -8.96 -21.53 10.47
C LEU A 460 -7.50 -21.26 10.86
N VAL A 461 -6.74 -22.31 11.17
CA VAL A 461 -5.31 -22.22 11.47
C VAL A 461 -4.52 -21.98 10.18
N VAL A 462 -3.66 -20.95 10.17
CA VAL A 462 -2.82 -20.55 9.03
C VAL A 462 -1.40 -20.25 9.51
N ARG A 463 -0.39 -20.76 8.80
CA ARG A 463 1.01 -20.39 9.04
C ARG A 463 1.57 -19.60 7.87
N LEU A 464 2.06 -18.39 8.16
CA LEU A 464 2.69 -17.48 7.21
C LEU A 464 4.22 -17.66 7.26
N ALA A 465 4.89 -17.70 6.10
CA ALA A 465 6.35 -17.67 6.04
C ALA A 465 6.98 -16.28 6.30
N THR A 466 6.16 -15.24 6.43
CA THR A 466 6.55 -13.88 6.79
C THR A 466 6.56 -13.70 8.31
N ALA A 467 7.46 -12.86 8.82
CA ALA A 467 7.50 -12.43 10.22
C ALA A 467 6.73 -11.11 10.45
N GLY A 468 6.36 -10.84 11.70
CA GLY A 468 5.79 -9.57 12.17
C GLY A 468 4.26 -9.48 12.15
N ARG A 469 3.69 -8.90 13.22
CA ARG A 469 2.24 -8.58 13.38
C ARG A 469 1.67 -7.78 12.20
N HIS A 470 2.48 -6.93 11.57
CA HIS A 470 2.10 -6.15 10.39
C HIS A 470 1.83 -7.04 9.16
N ASN A 471 2.64 -8.08 8.93
CA ASN A 471 2.41 -9.02 7.83
C ASN A 471 1.24 -9.96 8.11
N ALA A 472 0.96 -10.28 9.38
CA ALA A 472 -0.28 -10.95 9.76
C ALA A 472 -1.53 -10.11 9.40
N ALA A 473 -1.52 -8.80 9.67
CA ALA A 473 -2.63 -7.90 9.31
C ALA A 473 -2.78 -7.74 7.78
N ASN A 474 -1.67 -7.61 7.05
CA ASN A 474 -1.67 -7.61 5.58
C ASN A 474 -2.26 -8.94 5.04
N ALA A 475 -1.79 -10.09 5.51
CA ALA A 475 -2.28 -11.41 5.11
C ALA A 475 -3.77 -11.59 5.39
N LEU A 476 -4.27 -11.16 6.55
CA LEU A 476 -5.69 -11.20 6.91
C LEU A 476 -6.55 -10.38 5.92
N THR A 477 -6.07 -9.19 5.57
CA THR A 477 -6.68 -8.30 4.58
C THR A 477 -6.71 -8.94 3.19
N VAL A 478 -5.61 -9.57 2.77
CA VAL A 478 -5.50 -10.30 1.49
C VAL A 478 -6.48 -11.47 1.42
N ILE A 479 -6.63 -12.24 2.51
CA ILE A 479 -7.58 -13.36 2.60
C ILE A 479 -9.02 -12.85 2.47
N GLY A 480 -9.38 -11.76 3.17
CA GLY A 480 -10.70 -11.14 3.06
C GLY A 480 -11.03 -10.68 1.63
N VAL A 481 -10.13 -9.93 0.99
CA VAL A 481 -10.29 -9.44 -0.38
C VAL A 481 -10.41 -10.59 -1.40
N ALA A 482 -9.57 -11.63 -1.30
CA ALA A 482 -9.65 -12.77 -2.20
C ALA A 482 -10.92 -13.60 -1.99
N SER A 483 -11.47 -13.64 -0.77
CA SER A 483 -12.78 -14.25 -0.48
C SER A 483 -13.93 -13.45 -1.12
N LEU A 484 -13.92 -12.11 -1.03
CA LEU A 484 -14.88 -11.21 -1.72
C LEU A 484 -14.83 -11.30 -3.27
N LEU A 485 -13.73 -11.82 -3.81
CA LEU A 485 -13.53 -12.10 -5.23
C LEU A 485 -13.95 -13.53 -5.64
N GLY A 486 -14.46 -14.33 -4.71
CA GLY A 486 -14.96 -15.69 -4.95
C GLY A 486 -13.92 -16.80 -4.81
N GLY A 487 -12.77 -16.54 -4.19
CA GLY A 487 -11.82 -17.59 -3.82
C GLY A 487 -12.32 -18.42 -2.63
N ASP A 488 -12.02 -19.72 -2.63
CA ASP A 488 -12.24 -20.59 -1.46
C ASP A 488 -11.36 -20.12 -0.28
N PRO A 489 -11.92 -19.70 0.87
CA PRO A 489 -11.13 -19.10 1.95
C PRO A 489 -10.02 -20.02 2.49
N VAL A 490 -10.25 -21.34 2.50
CA VAL A 490 -9.26 -22.32 2.97
C VAL A 490 -8.10 -22.44 1.98
N GLN A 491 -8.35 -22.51 0.67
CA GLN A 491 -7.28 -22.50 -0.34
C GLN A 491 -6.56 -21.15 -0.41
N VAL A 492 -7.31 -20.05 -0.32
CA VAL A 492 -6.78 -18.68 -0.29
C VAL A 492 -5.82 -18.52 0.89
N ALA A 493 -6.23 -18.88 2.11
CA ALA A 493 -5.39 -18.80 3.29
C ALA A 493 -4.13 -19.69 3.21
N ARG A 494 -4.27 -20.92 2.70
CA ARG A 494 -3.14 -21.85 2.47
C ARG A 494 -2.18 -21.36 1.38
N GLY A 495 -2.69 -20.67 0.36
CA GLY A 495 -1.88 -20.01 -0.67
C GLY A 495 -1.14 -18.80 -0.12
N VAL A 496 -1.84 -17.93 0.62
CA VAL A 496 -1.31 -16.76 1.33
C VAL A 496 -0.15 -17.17 2.25
N GLY A 497 -0.28 -18.25 3.02
CA GLY A 497 0.79 -18.73 3.92
C GLY A 497 2.10 -19.15 3.25
N ARG A 498 2.08 -19.49 1.94
CA ARG A 498 3.27 -19.90 1.17
C ARG A 498 4.05 -18.71 0.58
N PHE A 499 3.48 -17.51 0.60
CA PHE A 499 4.10 -16.29 0.08
C PHE A 499 5.38 -15.95 0.85
N ARG A 500 6.44 -15.56 0.14
CA ARG A 500 7.78 -15.32 0.72
C ARG A 500 8.15 -13.85 0.89
N GLY A 501 7.43 -12.93 0.26
CA GLY A 501 7.69 -11.50 0.26
C GLY A 501 7.59 -10.88 -1.14
N VAL A 502 7.88 -9.58 -1.22
CA VAL A 502 8.12 -8.82 -2.46
C VAL A 502 9.56 -8.30 -2.41
N GLY A 503 10.16 -7.93 -3.55
CA GLY A 503 11.47 -7.27 -3.55
C GLY A 503 11.46 -6.03 -2.65
N ARG A 504 12.55 -5.82 -1.90
CA ARG A 504 12.71 -4.75 -0.90
C ARG A 504 11.62 -4.73 0.20
N ARG A 505 11.07 -5.88 0.59
CA ARG A 505 10.11 -6.02 1.71
C ARG A 505 10.56 -7.13 2.67
N LEU A 506 11.35 -6.76 3.68
CA LEU A 506 12.11 -7.67 4.58
C LEU A 506 12.91 -8.73 3.79
N GLU A 507 13.57 -8.30 2.71
CA GLU A 507 14.31 -9.16 1.78
C GLU A 507 15.66 -9.54 2.37
N ARG A 508 15.91 -10.83 2.64
CA ARG A 508 17.24 -11.30 3.10
C ARG A 508 18.22 -11.29 1.92
N LYS A 509 19.13 -10.31 1.89
CA LYS A 509 20.13 -10.16 0.81
C LYS A 509 21.23 -11.21 0.89
N GLY A 510 21.60 -11.64 2.09
CA GLY A 510 22.65 -12.65 2.28
C GLY A 510 23.18 -12.72 3.71
N GLU A 511 24.28 -13.44 3.87
CA GLU A 511 25.05 -13.52 5.12
C GLU A 511 26.54 -13.68 4.78
N ALA A 512 27.41 -12.92 5.45
CA ALA A 512 28.86 -12.95 5.25
C ALA A 512 29.57 -12.59 6.57
N ALA A 513 30.72 -13.22 6.86
CA ALA A 513 31.45 -13.05 8.12
C ALA A 513 30.59 -13.20 9.40
N GLY A 514 29.52 -14.02 9.35
CA GLY A 514 28.57 -14.20 10.45
C GLY A 514 27.58 -13.05 10.66
N VAL A 515 27.48 -12.10 9.72
CA VAL A 515 26.54 -10.97 9.72
C VAL A 515 25.44 -11.23 8.68
N VAL A 516 24.17 -11.18 9.09
CA VAL A 516 23.03 -11.27 8.16
C VAL A 516 22.63 -9.88 7.67
N VAL A 517 22.23 -9.76 6.41
CA VAL A 517 21.79 -8.49 5.81
C VAL A 517 20.39 -8.60 5.22
N TYR A 518 19.52 -7.65 5.58
CA TYR A 518 18.16 -7.44 5.07
C TYR A 518 18.02 -6.07 4.39
N ASP A 519 17.14 -5.98 3.38
CA ASP A 519 16.72 -4.73 2.74
C ASP A 519 15.19 -4.56 2.82
N ASP A 520 14.74 -3.36 3.16
CA ASP A 520 13.33 -2.97 3.25
C ASP A 520 13.09 -1.53 2.77
N TYR A 521 11.99 -1.31 2.06
CA TYR A 521 11.59 0.01 1.56
C TYR A 521 10.91 0.90 2.63
N GLY A 522 10.84 0.45 3.89
CA GLY A 522 10.28 1.18 5.02
C GLY A 522 10.96 2.54 5.25
N HIS A 523 10.15 3.60 5.27
CA HIS A 523 10.60 4.99 5.40
C HIS A 523 9.62 5.87 6.20
N HIS A 524 8.75 5.23 6.98
CA HIS A 524 7.84 5.86 7.93
C HIS A 524 8.17 5.32 9.33
N PRO A 525 8.09 6.11 10.42
CA PRO A 525 8.46 5.65 11.78
C PRO A 525 7.82 4.33 12.20
N THR A 526 6.51 4.17 11.95
CA THR A 526 5.80 2.91 12.25
C THR A 526 6.31 1.75 11.41
N ALA A 527 6.56 1.94 10.11
CA ALA A 527 7.10 0.91 9.23
C ALA A 527 8.50 0.45 9.69
N ILE A 528 9.38 1.38 10.05
CA ILE A 528 10.71 1.09 10.60
C ILE A 528 10.58 0.24 11.88
N SER A 529 9.73 0.67 12.82
CA SER A 529 9.52 -0.01 14.10
C SER A 529 9.04 -1.46 13.94
N VAL A 530 8.04 -1.69 13.07
CA VAL A 530 7.48 -3.04 12.86
C VAL A 530 8.39 -3.94 12.04
N THR A 531 9.28 -3.39 11.20
CA THR A 531 10.29 -4.16 10.47
C THR A 531 11.46 -4.54 11.38
N ILE A 532 11.92 -3.65 12.28
CA ILE A 532 12.91 -3.99 13.34
C ILE A 532 12.39 -5.15 14.21
N ALA A 533 11.12 -5.08 14.62
CA ALA A 533 10.49 -6.17 15.38
C ALA A 533 10.43 -7.50 14.59
N ALA A 534 10.15 -7.45 13.28
CA ALA A 534 10.14 -8.64 12.43
C ALA A 534 11.54 -9.23 12.17
N VAL A 535 12.60 -8.40 12.17
CA VAL A 535 14.00 -8.89 12.18
C VAL A 535 14.32 -9.59 13.49
N ARG A 536 13.94 -9.02 14.65
CA ARG A 536 14.14 -9.68 15.96
C ARG A 536 13.42 -11.03 16.07
N GLN A 537 12.26 -11.20 15.43
CA GLN A 537 11.60 -12.51 15.32
C GLN A 537 12.41 -13.50 14.46
N ARG A 538 13.01 -13.04 13.36
CA ARG A 538 13.75 -13.90 12.41
C ARG A 538 15.15 -14.29 12.86
N GLU A 539 15.83 -13.40 13.56
CA GLU A 539 17.23 -13.58 13.97
C GLU A 539 17.32 -13.43 15.52
N PRO A 540 16.68 -14.32 16.30
CA PRO A 540 16.63 -14.21 17.75
C PRO A 540 18.02 -14.31 18.38
N GLY A 541 18.29 -13.44 19.35
CA GLY A 541 19.60 -13.34 20.00
C GLY A 541 20.67 -12.60 19.20
N ARG A 542 20.43 -12.28 17.91
CA ARG A 542 21.31 -11.37 17.16
C ARG A 542 21.10 -9.91 17.58
N ARG A 543 22.19 -9.15 17.53
CA ARG A 543 22.18 -7.70 17.76
C ARG A 543 21.71 -6.98 16.48
N VAL A 544 20.72 -6.10 16.58
CA VAL A 544 20.11 -5.46 15.41
C VAL A 544 20.71 -4.09 15.14
N TRP A 545 21.32 -3.93 13.96
CA TRP A 545 21.65 -2.62 13.36
C TRP A 545 20.49 -2.14 12.49
N ALA A 546 19.91 -0.98 12.81
CA ALA A 546 18.97 -0.28 11.92
C ALA A 546 19.74 0.76 11.09
N VAL A 547 19.84 0.52 9.79
CA VAL A 547 20.54 1.36 8.83
C VAL A 547 19.50 2.06 7.96
N TYR A 548 19.45 3.39 7.98
CA TYR A 548 18.36 4.15 7.38
C TYR A 548 18.85 5.25 6.44
N GLU A 549 18.28 5.30 5.24
CA GLU A 549 18.36 6.42 4.29
C GLU A 549 17.03 7.19 4.35
N PRO A 550 16.98 8.39 4.96
CA PRO A 550 15.73 9.13 5.10
C PRO A 550 15.21 9.63 3.75
N LEU A 551 13.90 9.48 3.51
CA LEU A 551 13.25 9.87 2.26
C LEU A 551 12.56 11.24 2.38
N THR A 552 13.15 12.24 1.73
CA THR A 552 12.85 13.70 1.74
C THR A 552 13.19 14.45 3.03
N PHE A 553 13.57 15.72 2.87
CA PHE A 553 14.01 16.60 3.95
C PHE A 553 12.82 17.08 4.79
N HIS A 554 11.72 17.48 4.14
CA HIS A 554 10.50 17.88 4.84
C HIS A 554 9.88 16.76 5.67
N ARG A 555 9.92 15.50 5.22
CA ARG A 555 9.49 14.36 6.03
C ARG A 555 10.43 14.16 7.23
N THR A 556 11.74 14.20 7.00
CA THR A 556 12.75 14.03 8.07
C THR A 556 12.65 15.14 9.12
N ALA A 557 12.36 16.39 8.73
CA ALA A 557 12.11 17.51 9.63
C ALA A 557 10.81 17.36 10.42
N ALA A 558 9.71 16.98 9.75
CA ALA A 558 8.39 16.89 10.37
C ALA A 558 8.24 15.73 11.36
N LEU A 559 8.91 14.60 11.09
CA LEU A 559 8.82 13.36 11.86
C LEU A 559 10.13 13.02 12.61
N LEU A 560 11.01 14.00 12.86
CA LEU A 560 12.37 13.79 13.37
C LEU A 560 12.41 12.95 14.65
N GLU A 561 11.61 13.32 15.65
CA GLU A 561 11.56 12.63 16.95
C GLU A 561 10.82 11.29 16.87
N ASP A 562 9.87 11.12 15.94
CA ASP A 562 9.21 9.83 15.69
C ASP A 562 10.17 8.84 15.02
N PHE A 563 10.97 9.29 14.04
CA PHE A 563 12.08 8.51 13.48
C PHE A 563 13.11 8.16 14.56
N ALA A 564 13.45 9.09 15.46
CA ALA A 564 14.36 8.84 16.57
C ALA A 564 13.84 7.77 17.53
N VAL A 565 12.53 7.81 17.87
CA VAL A 565 11.84 6.77 18.66
C VAL A 565 11.87 5.43 17.94
N ALA A 566 11.56 5.39 16.65
CA ALA A 566 11.52 4.17 15.86
C ALA A 566 12.90 3.49 15.75
N LEU A 567 13.93 4.25 15.38
CA LEU A 567 15.30 3.75 15.21
C LEU A 567 15.94 3.34 16.55
N ALA A 568 15.62 4.03 17.66
CA ALA A 568 16.10 3.66 19.00
C ALA A 568 15.59 2.29 19.50
N THR A 569 14.65 1.64 18.80
CA THR A 569 14.27 0.24 19.08
C THR A 569 15.35 -0.78 18.66
N ALA A 570 16.28 -0.40 17.77
CA ALA A 570 17.45 -1.20 17.39
C ALA A 570 18.61 -1.05 18.39
N ASP A 571 19.59 -1.95 18.32
CA ASP A 571 20.73 -2.01 19.26
C ASP A 571 21.95 -1.22 18.77
N ALA A 572 21.91 -0.79 17.52
CA ALA A 572 22.80 0.17 16.90
C ALA A 572 22.11 0.80 15.68
N VAL A 573 22.56 2.00 15.28
CA VAL A 573 21.94 2.77 14.19
C VAL A 573 22.98 3.35 13.24
N ALA A 574 22.65 3.43 11.95
CA ALA A 574 23.40 4.25 10.98
C ALA A 574 22.41 5.07 10.14
N VAL A 575 22.65 6.37 9.98
CA VAL A 575 21.81 7.26 9.17
C VAL A 575 22.61 7.73 7.96
N ALA A 576 22.29 7.20 6.78
CA ALA A 576 22.82 7.71 5.52
C ALA A 576 22.22 9.09 5.20
N ASP A 577 22.85 9.82 4.28
CA ASP A 577 22.35 11.12 3.82
C ASP A 577 20.92 11.04 3.24
N ILE A 578 20.17 12.13 3.45
CA ILE A 578 18.75 12.22 3.12
C ILE A 578 18.58 12.20 1.59
N TRP A 579 17.85 11.21 1.07
CA TRP A 579 17.48 11.16 -0.33
C TRP A 579 16.41 12.23 -0.62
N ALA A 580 16.84 13.34 -1.22
CA ALA A 580 15.97 14.49 -1.55
C ALA A 580 14.77 14.08 -2.42
N GLY A 581 14.99 13.28 -3.46
CA GLY A 581 13.95 12.81 -4.39
C GLY A 581 13.29 13.96 -5.17
N ARG A 582 12.20 14.51 -4.62
CA ARG A 582 11.44 15.65 -5.17
C ARG A 582 11.56 16.93 -4.33
N ASP A 583 12.36 16.88 -3.27
CA ASP A 583 12.46 17.95 -2.29
C ASP A 583 13.46 19.03 -2.72
N THR A 584 13.10 20.30 -2.52
CA THR A 584 13.85 21.47 -3.02
C THR A 584 14.52 22.28 -1.92
N ASP A 585 14.17 22.05 -0.64
CA ASP A 585 14.86 22.63 0.50
C ASP A 585 15.63 21.54 1.24
N THR A 586 16.94 21.49 1.02
CA THR A 586 17.84 20.52 1.66
C THR A 586 18.45 21.05 2.97
N THR A 587 17.89 22.11 3.56
CA THR A 587 18.43 22.76 4.77
C THR A 587 17.62 22.49 6.03
N VAL A 588 16.36 22.04 5.91
CA VAL A 588 15.42 21.85 7.04
C VAL A 588 15.70 20.61 7.90
N ALA A 589 16.58 19.70 7.48
CA ALA A 589 16.95 18.49 8.21
C ALA A 589 18.35 17.99 7.82
N SER A 590 18.96 17.12 8.63
CA SER A 590 20.19 16.41 8.28
C SER A 590 20.23 14.99 8.85
N SER A 591 21.01 14.12 8.21
CA SER A 591 21.33 12.76 8.68
C SER A 591 21.93 12.77 10.09
N ALA A 592 22.85 13.71 10.35
CA ALA A 592 23.46 13.94 11.65
C ALA A 592 22.44 14.30 12.75
N ALA A 593 21.52 15.25 12.49
CA ALA A 593 20.52 15.66 13.48
C ALA A 593 19.57 14.52 13.90
N LEU A 594 19.27 13.60 12.97
CA LEU A 594 18.50 12.39 13.28
C LEU A 594 19.33 11.37 14.09
N ALA A 595 20.61 11.16 13.74
CA ALA A 595 21.50 10.30 14.52
C ALA A 595 21.71 10.82 15.95
N GLU A 596 21.83 12.13 16.14
CA GLU A 596 21.86 12.79 17.45
C GLU A 596 20.54 12.62 18.21
N ALA A 597 19.38 12.72 17.54
CA ALA A 597 18.08 12.50 18.17
C ALA A 597 17.93 11.06 18.70
N VAL A 598 18.39 10.07 17.92
CA VAL A 598 18.50 8.66 18.36
C VAL A 598 19.42 8.55 19.59
N ALA A 599 20.59 9.20 19.56
CA ALA A 599 21.56 9.17 20.66
C ALA A 599 21.02 9.80 21.95
N ARG A 600 20.28 10.92 21.86
CA ARG A 600 19.53 11.51 22.98
C ARG A 600 18.49 10.53 23.54
N ARG A 601 17.84 9.77 22.66
CA ARG A 601 16.71 8.89 23.03
C ARG A 601 17.12 7.57 23.65
N ARG A 602 18.25 6.99 23.23
CA ARG A 602 18.85 5.77 23.81
C ARG A 602 20.38 5.94 23.94
N PRO A 603 20.86 6.65 24.98
CA PRO A 603 22.28 6.88 25.18
C PRO A 603 23.10 5.58 25.25
N GLY A 604 24.30 5.60 24.67
CA GLY A 604 25.27 4.50 24.74
C GLY A 604 25.16 3.42 23.67
N ILE A 605 24.13 3.41 22.79
CA ILE A 605 24.19 2.55 21.60
C ILE A 605 25.16 3.13 20.56
N PRO A 606 25.91 2.28 19.81
CA PRO A 606 26.64 2.72 18.64
C PRO A 606 25.69 3.33 17.60
N HIS A 607 25.98 4.57 17.21
CA HIS A 607 25.20 5.35 16.26
C HIS A 607 26.16 6.17 15.37
N GLY A 608 25.70 6.61 14.21
CA GLY A 608 26.47 7.51 13.35
C GLY A 608 25.69 7.98 12.13
N ALA A 609 26.19 9.05 11.52
CA ALA A 609 25.74 9.54 10.21
C ALA A 609 26.96 9.62 9.26
N PRO A 610 27.34 8.52 8.57
CA PRO A 610 28.62 8.45 7.86
C PRO A 610 28.67 9.21 6.52
N GLY A 611 27.57 9.83 6.10
CA GLY A 611 27.42 10.48 4.80
C GLY A 611 26.66 9.61 3.79
N SER A 612 27.16 9.50 2.55
CA SER A 612 26.45 8.83 1.47
C SER A 612 26.17 7.35 1.73
N VAL A 613 25.30 6.76 0.91
CA VAL A 613 25.03 5.32 0.83
C VAL A 613 26.32 4.50 0.75
N GLU A 614 27.31 4.94 -0.02
CA GLU A 614 28.62 4.32 -0.15
C GLU A 614 29.46 4.46 1.13
N ALA A 615 29.61 5.68 1.66
CA ALA A 615 30.37 5.93 2.88
C ALA A 615 29.78 5.19 4.10
N THR A 616 28.44 5.08 4.14
CA THR A 616 27.70 4.32 5.16
C THR A 616 27.99 2.82 5.07
N ALA A 617 28.08 2.24 3.87
CA ALA A 617 28.44 0.83 3.68
C ALA A 617 29.88 0.54 4.13
N ASP A 618 30.83 1.39 3.74
CA ASP A 618 32.24 1.23 4.06
C ASP A 618 32.50 1.45 5.56
N TRP A 619 31.81 2.40 6.19
CA TRP A 619 31.82 2.59 7.65
C TRP A 619 31.21 1.39 8.39
N LEU A 620 30.02 0.92 7.97
CA LEU A 620 29.32 -0.21 8.60
C LEU A 620 30.18 -1.47 8.60
N ALA A 621 30.92 -1.75 7.53
CA ALA A 621 31.86 -2.87 7.51
C ALA A 621 32.83 -2.79 8.70
N GLY A 622 33.34 -1.61 9.04
CA GLY A 622 34.21 -1.39 10.21
C GLY A 622 33.53 -1.56 11.58
N GLN A 623 32.19 -1.60 11.65
CA GLN A 623 31.43 -1.64 12.91
C GLN A 623 30.75 -2.98 13.21
N VAL A 624 30.41 -3.76 12.18
CA VAL A 624 29.62 -5.00 12.33
C VAL A 624 30.50 -6.22 12.65
N ALA A 625 29.99 -7.12 13.49
CA ALA A 625 30.67 -8.33 13.95
C ALA A 625 29.77 -9.58 13.81
N ALA A 626 30.38 -10.77 13.82
CA ALA A 626 29.65 -12.04 13.75
C ALA A 626 28.61 -12.13 14.89
N GLY A 627 27.36 -12.42 14.54
CA GLY A 627 26.21 -12.35 15.45
C GLY A 627 25.37 -11.08 15.34
N ASP A 628 25.82 -10.06 14.59
CA ASP A 628 24.97 -8.94 14.19
C ASP A 628 23.97 -9.36 13.07
N VAL A 629 22.87 -8.61 12.98
CA VAL A 629 22.01 -8.52 11.79
C VAL A 629 21.83 -7.06 11.41
N VAL A 630 21.96 -6.76 10.12
CA VAL A 630 21.84 -5.43 9.55
C VAL A 630 20.54 -5.32 8.76
N LEU A 631 19.64 -4.47 9.23
CA LEU A 631 18.41 -4.10 8.55
C LEU A 631 18.63 -2.77 7.84
N VAL A 632 18.76 -2.82 6.51
CA VAL A 632 18.83 -1.65 5.64
C VAL A 632 17.42 -1.20 5.28
N MET A 633 17.14 0.09 5.47
CA MET A 633 15.83 0.71 5.27
C MET A 633 15.97 1.99 4.44
N GLY A 634 15.05 2.20 3.49
CA GLY A 634 14.92 3.48 2.79
C GLY A 634 14.33 3.37 1.39
N GLY A 635 13.69 4.45 0.94
CA GLY A 635 13.04 4.50 -0.36
C GLY A 635 13.92 4.96 -1.54
N GLY A 636 15.16 5.37 -1.29
CA GLY A 636 16.12 5.80 -2.30
C GLY A 636 17.07 4.68 -2.74
N GLN A 637 18.38 4.94 -2.65
CA GLN A 637 19.44 4.04 -3.07
C GLN A 637 19.94 3.10 -1.95
N SER A 638 19.29 3.08 -0.78
CA SER A 638 19.71 2.31 0.40
C SER A 638 20.02 0.83 0.15
N TYR A 639 19.34 0.15 -0.78
CA TYR A 639 19.64 -1.25 -1.15
C TYR A 639 21.14 -1.51 -1.44
N ARG A 640 21.83 -0.52 -2.01
CA ARG A 640 23.27 -0.59 -2.32
C ARG A 640 24.13 -0.72 -1.06
N ILE A 641 23.67 -0.23 0.10
CA ILE A 641 24.38 -0.38 1.37
C ILE A 641 24.52 -1.86 1.71
N GLY A 642 23.42 -2.61 1.61
CA GLY A 642 23.42 -4.05 1.91
C GLY A 642 24.26 -4.86 0.92
N GLU A 643 24.19 -4.52 -0.36
CA GLU A 643 24.96 -5.17 -1.43
C GLU A 643 26.47 -4.90 -1.29
N ARG A 644 26.87 -3.65 -1.03
CA ARG A 644 28.27 -3.28 -0.78
C ARG A 644 28.80 -3.89 0.52
N LEU A 645 28.01 -3.89 1.59
CA LEU A 645 28.40 -4.46 2.88
C LEU A 645 28.69 -5.96 2.75
N LEU A 646 27.80 -6.74 2.10
CA LEU A 646 28.06 -8.15 1.81
C LEU A 646 29.33 -8.35 0.96
N ALA A 647 29.52 -7.53 -0.08
CA ALA A 647 30.71 -7.60 -0.93
C ALA A 647 32.02 -7.15 -0.24
N ALA A 648 31.96 -6.42 0.87
CA ALA A 648 33.08 -6.07 1.72
C ALA A 648 33.36 -7.17 2.77
N LEU A 649 32.31 -7.71 3.40
CA LEU A 649 32.42 -8.77 4.41
C LEU A 649 32.89 -10.10 3.82
N SER A 650 32.54 -10.43 2.58
CA SER A 650 33.02 -11.63 1.87
C SER A 650 34.50 -11.59 1.45
N LYS A 651 35.26 -10.56 1.86
CA LYS A 651 36.71 -10.40 1.60
C LYS A 651 37.55 -10.40 2.89
N ARG A 652 36.96 -10.81 4.01
CA ARG A 652 37.58 -10.85 5.35
C ARG A 652 38.06 -12.26 5.71
#